data_AF-A0A120KRW7-F1
#
_entry.id   AF-A0A120KRW7-F1
#
_cell.length_a   1.000
_cell.length_b   1.000
_cell.length_c   1.000
_cell.angle_alpha   90.00
_cell.angle_beta   90.00
_cell.angle_gamma   90.00
#
_symmetry.space_group_name_H-M   'P 1'
#
loop_
_entity.id
_entity.type
_entity.pdbx_description
1 polymer ?
#
loop_
_entity_poly.entity_id
_entity_poly.type
_entity_poly.pdbx_seq_one_letter_code
_entity_poly.pdbx_strand_id
1 'polypeptide(L)'
;MSDLDTTNEDSAAASAPAKRRGRPKKRVQEGPETAAKKRGRPKKTEQAAPTRRERPKELVFALDIGTRSVIGIVAEQRDGLLHILATDRLEHRTRAMLDGQIHDVPQVAAIIREVKHRLMERTGPLTSAAVAAAGRALYTMTADAEQDFTGTITPAQQRDLDFAGVQEAQKKLAHSHTVDDPTRYYCVGYSTIRYTLDGNELKTLIGQRGRKATATVIATFLPRQVVDSMQSALRETHLEMRALTLEPIAGINVLIPPTMRHLNLVLVDIGAGTSDVAITRNGSVIAYGMVPMAGDEITESISREYLLDFNIAEDIKRKAADGQDVSFTDILGMKLSLTAEQVLAAIKPGVEHLAKAIGKQILELNGEPPQAVMLVGGGARTPMMTELVAEALGIPAGRVAVRHPDTVDGVADLPEELRAPDAVTPLGILKIASINTLHFLAVWINDIEYSLFNFRELNVSDALLAAGISLRKYNGRPGMGLMLTVNGERRSFPGTMGTLAQITIDGKSASLDSPIHDDCRIKLVAGENGTQPTVRLSDVIGSTSGYNVVLNGEETSVPTSILINDAVPEGDPILRDGDTVVSRRDRTLGEVLRAAHLPPTGRRISYTLNGEARRFSALPKITLNDAPAALSTILREGDVIDYEETAIPTLETVLDLSSLASYATITYEGKEHSVPAAGQVLTINGREASPGTIVEDGSVIAYQKGRGTANVSEALLAVGFTPPPATSRVTFAILVNGVRADFTSPIHTGDTLEVVLTPIDAPPTSSASASATTGKPADDPAAPAASTILSGIAARAAQAADGSALFDASTETTESGTVAAANTGDQSVPPSPQNTTTPSAQEAPHTGTAITVESLMRYD
;
A
#
# COMPACT_ATOMS: atom_id res chain seq x y z
N MET A 1 25.81 76.02 1.36
CA MET A 1 26.91 76.97 1.05
C MET A 1 26.65 77.54 -0.34
N SER A 2 27.25 78.71 -0.62
CA SER A 2 27.09 79.53 -1.84
C SER A 2 25.64 79.86 -2.21
N ASP A 3 25.20 81.01 -1.72
CA ASP A 3 24.22 81.88 -2.38
C ASP A 3 24.76 82.37 -3.74
N LEU A 4 23.89 82.89 -4.63
CA LEU A 4 24.04 84.23 -5.22
C LEU A 4 22.90 84.60 -6.20
N ASP A 5 22.24 85.69 -5.83
CA ASP A 5 21.51 86.76 -6.55
C ASP A 5 21.52 86.93 -8.10
N THR A 6 20.72 87.93 -8.51
CA THR A 6 20.63 88.66 -9.80
C THR A 6 19.58 88.14 -10.81
N THR A 7 18.79 88.99 -11.51
CA THR A 7 18.78 90.48 -11.59
C THR A 7 17.38 91.09 -11.83
N ASN A 8 17.33 92.43 -11.74
CA ASN A 8 16.17 93.34 -11.68
C ASN A 8 15.36 93.65 -12.97
N GLU A 9 14.09 93.99 -12.74
CA GLU A 9 13.30 95.16 -13.22
C GLU A 9 12.87 95.41 -14.69
N ASP A 10 11.76 96.16 -14.79
CA ASP A 10 11.28 97.06 -15.87
C ASP A 10 10.78 96.53 -17.24
N SER A 11 9.76 97.13 -17.87
CA SER A 11 8.76 98.12 -17.40
C SER A 11 7.49 98.17 -18.30
N ALA A 12 6.56 99.07 -17.93
CA ALA A 12 5.18 99.26 -18.38
C ALA A 12 4.87 99.45 -19.89
N ALA A 13 3.62 99.11 -20.27
CA ALA A 13 2.78 99.90 -21.20
C ALA A 13 1.28 99.56 -21.03
N ALA A 14 0.37 100.43 -21.50
CA ALA A 14 -1.07 100.33 -21.24
C ALA A 14 -1.93 100.39 -22.52
N SER A 15 -3.18 99.90 -22.47
CA SER A 15 -4.36 100.63 -22.98
C SER A 15 -5.72 99.93 -22.72
N ALA A 16 -6.76 100.76 -22.63
CA ALA A 16 -8.20 100.47 -22.75
C ALA A 16 -8.77 101.48 -23.81
N PRO A 17 -10.09 101.66 -24.13
CA PRO A 17 -11.31 101.27 -23.40
C PRO A 17 -12.60 100.93 -24.24
N ALA A 18 -13.75 100.65 -23.57
CA ALA A 18 -15.17 100.98 -23.92
C ALA A 18 -16.16 99.97 -23.25
N LYS A 19 -17.13 100.33 -22.37
CA LYS A 19 -18.43 101.05 -22.55
C LYS A 19 -19.53 100.24 -23.30
N ARG A 20 -20.82 100.15 -22.89
CA ARG A 20 -21.54 100.43 -21.61
C ARG A 20 -23.06 100.02 -21.69
N ARG A 21 -23.70 99.64 -20.56
CA ARG A 21 -25.17 99.70 -20.20
C ARG A 21 -26.24 98.81 -20.91
N GLY A 22 -27.21 98.27 -20.12
CA GLY A 22 -28.54 97.80 -20.58
C GLY A 22 -29.40 97.01 -19.54
N ARG A 23 -30.71 97.29 -19.40
CA ARG A 23 -31.78 96.62 -18.56
C ARG A 23 -33.17 97.03 -19.15
N PRO A 24 -34.40 96.51 -18.79
CA PRO A 24 -34.84 95.80 -17.57
C PRO A 24 -35.85 94.62 -17.79
N LYS A 25 -36.72 94.30 -16.78
CA LYS A 25 -37.78 93.25 -16.71
C LYS A 25 -39.21 93.81 -16.93
N LYS A 26 -40.22 92.97 -17.25
CA LYS A 26 -41.47 92.63 -16.44
C LYS A 26 -42.76 92.31 -17.26
N ARG A 27 -43.56 91.31 -16.76
CA ARG A 27 -45.06 91.18 -16.70
C ARG A 27 -45.90 91.17 -18.02
N VAL A 28 -47.17 90.71 -18.09
CA VAL A 28 -48.04 89.69 -17.39
C VAL A 28 -49.42 89.56 -18.12
N GLN A 29 -50.29 88.59 -17.78
CA GLN A 29 -51.77 88.49 -18.11
C GLN A 29 -52.19 88.21 -19.58
N GLU A 30 -53.40 87.72 -19.94
CA GLU A 30 -54.43 86.82 -19.33
C GLU A 30 -55.52 86.41 -20.39
N GLY A 31 -56.04 85.16 -20.37
CA GLY A 31 -57.30 84.72 -21.04
C GLY A 31 -57.39 84.75 -22.59
N PRO A 32 -58.54 84.37 -23.21
CA PRO A 32 -59.77 83.77 -22.68
C PRO A 32 -60.15 82.39 -23.34
N GLU A 33 -61.43 82.01 -23.29
CA GLU A 33 -61.99 80.66 -23.55
C GLU A 33 -62.46 80.36 -25.00
N THR A 34 -62.64 79.08 -25.39
CA THR A 34 -63.95 78.43 -25.74
C THR A 34 -63.89 77.21 -26.71
N ALA A 35 -64.94 76.37 -26.65
CA ALA A 35 -65.59 75.62 -27.76
C ALA A 35 -64.90 74.42 -28.50
N ALA A 36 -64.98 73.24 -27.88
CA ALA A 36 -65.72 72.05 -28.37
C ALA A 36 -65.47 71.37 -29.76
N LYS A 37 -65.13 70.08 -29.68
CA LYS A 37 -65.62 68.92 -30.47
C LYS A 37 -65.49 68.91 -32.02
N LYS A 38 -64.65 67.97 -32.50
CA LYS A 38 -65.14 66.82 -33.32
C LYS A 38 -64.22 65.58 -33.18
N ARG A 39 -64.82 64.39 -33.22
CA ARG A 39 -64.16 63.06 -33.10
C ARG A 39 -63.76 62.55 -34.49
N GLY A 40 -62.78 61.62 -34.62
CA GLY A 40 -62.61 61.02 -35.96
C GLY A 40 -61.63 59.87 -36.29
N ARG A 41 -60.85 59.23 -35.40
CA ARG A 41 -60.35 57.83 -35.59
C ARG A 41 -59.58 57.32 -34.35
N PRO A 42 -59.49 56.01 -34.09
CA PRO A 42 -58.87 55.47 -32.88
C PRO A 42 -57.34 55.45 -33.02
N LYS A 43 -56.64 56.00 -32.02
CA LYS A 43 -55.18 55.84 -31.88
C LYS A 43 -54.91 54.59 -31.04
N LYS A 44 -53.89 53.83 -31.44
CA LYS A 44 -53.40 52.61 -30.78
C LYS A 44 -53.10 52.90 -29.29
N THR A 45 -53.43 51.99 -28.39
CA THR A 45 -53.23 52.16 -26.94
C THR A 45 -51.77 52.44 -26.64
N GLU A 46 -51.47 53.63 -26.14
CA GLU A 46 -50.15 53.96 -25.62
C GLU A 46 -49.99 53.24 -24.29
N GLN A 47 -49.14 52.20 -24.28
CA GLN A 47 -48.75 51.51 -23.06
C GLN A 47 -48.04 52.52 -22.15
N ALA A 48 -48.41 52.54 -20.87
CA ALA A 48 -47.71 53.35 -19.87
C ALA A 48 -46.21 53.02 -19.90
N ALA A 49 -45.37 54.05 -19.79
CA ALA A 49 -43.93 53.85 -19.65
C ALA A 49 -43.69 52.85 -18.49
N PRO A 50 -42.84 51.82 -18.69
CA PRO A 50 -42.64 50.81 -17.67
C PRO A 50 -42.16 51.50 -16.39
N THR A 51 -42.89 51.28 -15.30
CA THR A 51 -42.45 51.74 -13.98
C THR A 51 -41.04 51.19 -13.76
N ARG A 52 -40.10 52.10 -13.49
CA ARG A 52 -38.72 51.75 -13.18
C ARG A 52 -38.76 50.87 -11.93
N ARG A 53 -38.74 49.55 -12.12
CA ARG A 53 -38.63 48.58 -11.03
C ARG A 53 -37.43 49.00 -10.21
N GLU A 54 -37.68 49.38 -8.96
CA GLU A 54 -36.60 49.55 -8.00
C GLU A 54 -35.85 48.22 -7.94
N ARG A 55 -34.51 48.29 -7.84
CA ARG A 55 -33.75 47.07 -7.55
C ARG A 55 -34.23 46.53 -6.22
N PRO A 56 -34.32 45.19 -6.02
CA PRO A 56 -34.57 44.63 -4.70
C PRO A 56 -33.64 45.30 -3.69
N LYS A 57 -34.19 45.80 -2.58
CA LYS A 57 -33.39 46.37 -1.51
C LYS A 57 -32.61 45.23 -0.86
N GLU A 58 -31.30 45.24 -1.04
CA GLU A 58 -30.44 44.23 -0.43
C GLU A 58 -30.28 44.58 1.07
N LEU A 59 -30.95 43.79 1.90
CA LEU A 59 -30.85 43.90 3.35
C LEU A 59 -29.59 43.17 3.82
N VAL A 60 -28.82 43.84 4.68
CA VAL A 60 -27.72 43.24 5.43
C VAL A 60 -28.22 42.99 6.84
N PHE A 61 -28.37 41.72 7.20
CA PHE A 61 -28.72 41.29 8.56
C PHE A 61 -27.46 40.79 9.25
N ALA A 62 -27.00 41.53 10.25
CA ALA A 62 -25.95 41.12 11.17
C ALA A 62 -26.59 40.51 12.43
N LEU A 63 -26.00 39.43 12.92
CA LEU A 63 -26.46 38.71 14.09
C LEU A 63 -25.25 38.36 14.96
N ASP A 64 -25.13 39.05 16.08
CA ASP A 64 -24.22 38.69 17.16
C ASP A 64 -24.90 37.63 18.04
N ILE A 65 -24.20 36.53 18.30
CA ILE A 65 -24.72 35.36 19.05
C ILE A 65 -23.88 35.19 20.32
N GLY A 66 -23.86 36.23 21.15
CA GLY A 66 -23.06 36.26 22.38
C GLY A 66 -23.56 35.30 23.47
N THR A 67 -22.64 34.95 24.39
CA THR A 67 -22.88 33.96 25.46
C THR A 67 -24.06 34.31 26.39
N ARG A 68 -24.39 35.60 26.59
CA ARG A 68 -25.56 36.04 27.37
C ARG A 68 -26.75 36.50 26.51
N SER A 69 -26.53 36.99 25.30
CA SER A 69 -27.59 37.58 24.47
C SER A 69 -27.31 37.51 22.99
N VAL A 70 -28.38 37.36 22.20
CA VAL A 70 -28.37 37.54 20.75
C VAL A 70 -28.77 38.98 20.44
N ILE A 71 -27.99 39.67 19.60
CA ILE A 71 -28.27 41.02 19.10
C ILE A 71 -28.38 40.96 17.57
N GLY A 72 -29.51 41.37 17.02
CA GLY A 72 -29.74 41.38 15.57
C GLY A 72 -29.89 42.80 15.05
N ILE A 73 -29.09 43.19 14.05
CA ILE A 73 -29.16 44.50 13.38
C ILE A 73 -29.45 44.30 11.89
N VAL A 74 -30.50 44.94 11.38
CA VAL A 74 -30.82 44.99 9.96
C VAL A 74 -30.53 46.39 9.42
N ALA A 75 -29.76 46.45 8.33
CA ALA A 75 -29.48 47.67 7.59
C ALA A 75 -29.70 47.46 6.08
N GLU A 76 -29.77 48.57 5.34
CA GLU A 76 -29.75 48.59 3.88
C GLU A 76 -28.61 49.50 3.40
N GLN A 77 -28.00 49.18 2.26
CA GLN A 77 -26.97 50.03 1.67
C GLN A 77 -27.62 51.08 0.74
N ARG A 78 -27.43 52.37 1.03
CA ARG A 78 -27.85 53.50 0.19
C ARG A 78 -26.71 54.49 0.04
N ASP A 79 -26.51 55.01 -1.16
CA ASP A 79 -25.52 56.06 -1.48
C ASP A 79 -24.08 55.77 -0.98
N GLY A 80 -23.73 54.49 -0.80
CA GLY A 80 -22.44 54.01 -0.31
C GLY A 80 -22.35 53.78 1.21
N LEU A 81 -23.38 54.15 1.98
CA LEU A 81 -23.47 54.01 3.43
C LEU A 81 -24.47 52.93 3.85
N LEU A 82 -24.29 52.36 5.04
CA LEU A 82 -25.26 51.52 5.72
C LEU A 82 -26.25 52.39 6.50
N HIS A 83 -27.54 52.26 6.21
CA HIS A 83 -28.61 52.85 7.02
C HIS A 83 -29.28 51.76 7.85
N ILE A 84 -29.21 51.89 9.18
CA ILE A 84 -29.82 50.92 10.10
C ILE A 84 -31.34 51.12 10.10
N LEU A 85 -32.06 50.03 9.84
CA LEU A 85 -33.53 50.00 9.78
C LEU A 85 -34.14 49.52 11.11
N ALA A 86 -33.52 48.52 11.72
CA ALA A 86 -33.96 47.97 12.99
C ALA A 86 -32.80 47.29 13.73
N THR A 87 -32.88 47.30 15.06
CA THR A 87 -32.15 46.41 15.94
C THR A 87 -33.11 45.81 16.97
N ASP A 88 -32.81 44.60 17.44
CA ASP A 88 -33.50 43.90 18.53
C ASP A 88 -32.48 43.09 19.34
N ARG A 89 -32.79 42.76 20.59
CA ARG A 89 -31.90 42.08 21.53
C ARG A 89 -32.69 41.17 22.46
N LEU A 90 -32.23 39.95 22.66
CA LEU A 90 -32.75 39.04 23.67
C LEU A 90 -31.64 38.31 24.43
N GLU A 91 -31.76 38.30 25.76
CA GLU A 91 -30.91 37.48 26.62
C GLU A 91 -31.36 36.00 26.59
N HIS A 92 -30.40 35.08 26.66
CA HIS A 92 -30.68 33.65 26.80
C HIS A 92 -31.32 33.38 28.17
N ARG A 93 -32.31 32.48 28.22
CA ARG A 93 -33.00 32.09 29.46
C ARG A 93 -32.20 31.09 30.31
N THR A 94 -31.15 30.51 29.73
CA THR A 94 -30.30 29.44 30.26
C THR A 94 -28.87 29.65 29.73
N ARG A 95 -27.88 28.94 30.27
CA ARG A 95 -26.55 28.82 29.65
C ARG A 95 -26.58 27.83 28.46
N ALA A 96 -27.33 28.21 27.41
CA ALA A 96 -27.35 27.51 26.12
C ALA A 96 -26.03 27.68 25.33
N MET A 97 -25.23 28.67 25.73
CA MET A 97 -23.86 28.90 25.29
C MET A 97 -22.90 28.93 26.48
N LEU A 98 -21.66 28.49 26.26
CA LEU A 98 -20.56 28.48 27.21
C LEU A 98 -19.26 28.75 26.45
N ASP A 99 -18.36 29.55 27.01
CA ASP A 99 -17.03 29.85 26.44
C ASP A 99 -17.05 30.17 24.92
N GLY A 100 -18.04 30.97 24.49
CA GLY A 100 -18.23 31.35 23.07
C GLY A 100 -18.85 30.27 22.17
N GLN A 101 -19.09 29.05 22.67
CA GLN A 101 -19.63 27.93 21.91
C GLN A 101 -21.13 27.70 22.17
N ILE A 102 -21.85 27.26 21.15
CA ILE A 102 -23.24 26.80 21.27
C ILE A 102 -23.24 25.36 21.80
N HIS A 103 -23.76 25.17 23.01
CA HIS A 103 -23.95 23.85 23.64
C HIS A 103 -25.36 23.31 23.43
N ASP A 104 -26.37 24.18 23.33
CA ASP A 104 -27.76 23.82 23.03
C ASP A 104 -28.25 24.58 21.79
N VAL A 105 -28.19 23.90 20.63
CA VAL A 105 -28.61 24.46 19.33
C VAL A 105 -30.10 24.85 19.33
N PRO A 106 -31.06 24.00 19.77
CA PRO A 106 -32.48 24.38 19.83
C PRO A 106 -32.78 25.60 20.69
N GLN A 107 -32.13 25.77 21.86
CA GLN A 107 -32.35 26.94 22.71
C GLN A 107 -31.79 28.22 22.08
N VAL A 108 -30.60 28.18 21.48
CA VAL A 108 -30.05 29.33 20.74
C VAL A 108 -30.92 29.66 19.51
N ALA A 109 -31.32 28.65 18.73
CA ALA A 109 -32.22 28.82 17.60
C ALA A 109 -33.58 29.41 17.99
N ALA A 110 -34.14 29.07 19.16
CA ALA A 110 -35.36 29.68 19.68
C ALA A 110 -35.22 31.20 19.92
N ILE A 111 -34.08 31.66 20.45
CA ILE A 111 -33.80 33.10 20.61
C ILE A 111 -33.60 33.78 19.25
N ILE A 112 -32.79 33.20 18.35
CA ILE A 112 -32.57 33.74 17.00
C ILE A 112 -33.89 33.87 16.22
N ARG A 113 -34.80 32.90 16.36
CA ARG A 113 -36.12 32.87 15.70
C ARG A 113 -37.01 34.04 16.15
N GLU A 114 -37.00 34.37 17.44
CA GLU A 114 -37.75 35.50 18.01
C GLU A 114 -37.13 36.86 17.61
N VAL A 115 -35.79 37.01 17.68
CA VAL A 115 -35.07 38.21 17.21
C VAL A 115 -35.37 38.44 15.71
N LYS A 116 -35.28 37.39 14.90
CA LYS A 116 -35.63 37.42 13.48
C LYS A 116 -37.08 37.87 13.24
N HIS A 117 -38.04 37.36 14.02
CA HIS A 117 -39.45 37.69 13.86
C HIS A 117 -39.70 39.21 14.03
N ARG A 118 -39.22 39.79 15.12
CA ARG A 118 -39.41 41.22 15.45
C ARG A 118 -38.72 42.15 14.45
N LEU A 119 -37.55 41.74 13.95
CA LEU A 119 -36.85 42.47 12.89
C LEU A 119 -37.60 42.36 11.56
N MET A 120 -38.19 41.20 11.24
CA MET A 120 -38.99 41.02 10.03
C MET A 120 -40.26 41.87 10.03
N GLU A 121 -40.95 42.04 11.17
CA GLU A 121 -42.10 42.95 11.32
C GLU A 121 -41.77 44.41 10.96
N ARG A 122 -40.53 44.84 11.19
CA ARG A 122 -40.05 46.22 10.94
C ARG A 122 -39.39 46.41 9.58
N THR A 123 -38.88 45.35 8.94
CA THR A 123 -37.95 45.48 7.79
C THR A 123 -38.29 44.63 6.57
N GLY A 124 -39.15 43.60 6.69
CA GLY A 124 -39.41 42.63 5.63
C GLY A 124 -38.66 41.30 5.81
N PRO A 125 -38.73 40.37 4.85
CA PRO A 125 -38.23 39.01 5.03
C PRO A 125 -36.70 38.93 5.10
N LEU A 126 -36.19 38.13 6.05
CA LEU A 126 -34.77 37.88 6.25
C LEU A 126 -34.46 36.40 5.96
N THR A 127 -33.69 36.12 4.90
CA THR A 127 -33.36 34.75 4.45
C THR A 127 -31.93 34.32 4.83
N SER A 128 -31.04 35.27 5.09
CA SER A 128 -29.65 35.01 5.46
C SER A 128 -29.16 35.99 6.52
N ALA A 129 -28.13 35.60 7.26
CA ALA A 129 -27.48 36.44 8.29
C ALA A 129 -25.96 36.34 8.19
N ALA A 130 -25.28 37.45 8.50
CA ALA A 130 -23.86 37.46 8.80
C ALA A 130 -23.67 37.35 10.32
N VAL A 131 -22.70 36.55 10.75
CA VAL A 131 -22.42 36.27 12.17
C VAL A 131 -20.94 36.47 12.51
N ALA A 132 -20.63 36.62 13.79
CA ALA A 132 -19.30 36.39 14.31
C ALA A 132 -19.24 35.07 15.09
N ALA A 133 -18.04 34.51 15.22
CA ALA A 133 -17.72 33.53 16.24
C ALA A 133 -16.78 34.12 17.30
N ALA A 134 -17.15 33.96 18.56
CA ALA A 134 -16.26 34.05 19.71
C ALA A 134 -15.17 32.98 19.65
N GLY A 135 -14.01 33.26 20.25
CA GLY A 135 -12.95 32.29 20.35
C GLY A 135 -13.18 31.22 21.42
N ARG A 136 -13.05 29.94 21.06
CA ARG A 136 -12.43 28.94 21.94
C ARG A 136 -11.34 28.22 21.16
N ALA A 137 -10.13 28.20 21.71
CA ALA A 137 -8.95 27.69 21.02
C ALA A 137 -8.77 28.29 19.61
N LEU A 138 -8.77 29.63 19.53
CA LEU A 138 -8.29 30.35 18.35
C LEU A 138 -6.78 30.15 18.23
N TYR A 139 -6.33 29.64 17.10
CA TYR A 139 -4.90 29.54 16.79
C TYR A 139 -4.55 30.51 15.67
N THR A 140 -3.67 31.46 15.95
CA THR A 140 -3.03 32.28 14.91
C THR A 140 -1.69 31.68 14.51
N MET A 141 -1.44 31.53 13.22
CA MET A 141 -0.17 31.04 12.70
C MET A 141 0.37 32.01 11.65
N THR A 142 1.61 32.46 11.83
CA THR A 142 2.27 33.39 10.92
C THR A 142 3.22 32.65 9.98
N ALA A 143 3.05 32.87 8.68
CA ALA A 143 3.91 32.30 7.64
C ALA A 143 4.31 33.33 6.60
N ASP A 144 5.47 33.08 5.99
CA ASP A 144 5.94 33.80 4.82
C ASP A 144 5.72 32.88 3.61
N ALA A 145 5.17 33.41 2.53
CA ALA A 145 5.17 32.77 1.22
C ALA A 145 5.93 33.64 0.22
N GLU A 146 6.59 32.99 -0.74
CA GLU A 146 7.42 33.66 -1.76
C GLU A 146 6.97 33.23 -3.15
N GLN A 147 6.95 34.18 -4.09
CA GLN A 147 6.62 33.92 -5.50
C GLN A 147 7.47 34.81 -6.41
N ASP A 148 8.00 34.20 -7.48
CA ASP A 148 8.63 34.93 -8.58
C ASP A 148 7.57 35.46 -9.55
N PHE A 149 7.66 36.75 -9.85
CA PHE A 149 6.80 37.46 -10.79
C PHE A 149 7.60 37.98 -11.98
N THR A 150 6.90 38.17 -13.10
CA THR A 150 7.45 38.82 -14.29
C THR A 150 6.50 39.91 -14.77
N GLY A 151 7.06 41.08 -15.13
CA GLY A 151 6.26 42.24 -15.52
C GLY A 151 5.75 43.04 -14.33
N THR A 152 4.44 43.34 -14.33
CA THR A 152 3.77 44.18 -13.32
C THR A 152 2.80 43.34 -12.51
N ILE A 153 2.88 43.37 -11.19
CA ILE A 153 2.06 42.54 -10.29
C ILE A 153 0.62 43.04 -10.26
N THR A 154 -0.33 42.13 -10.47
CA THR A 154 -1.77 42.40 -10.52
C THR A 154 -2.47 42.16 -9.17
N PRO A 155 -3.70 42.68 -8.98
CA PRO A 155 -4.50 42.40 -7.78
C PRO A 155 -4.86 40.91 -7.57
N ALA A 156 -4.86 40.10 -8.63
CA ALA A 156 -5.02 38.64 -8.50
C ALA A 156 -3.75 38.03 -7.90
N GLN A 157 -2.61 38.26 -8.56
CA GLN A 157 -1.30 37.77 -8.14
C GLN A 157 -0.91 38.11 -6.70
N GLN A 158 -1.28 39.30 -6.19
CA GLN A 158 -1.06 39.61 -4.78
C GLN A 158 -1.90 38.70 -3.85
N ARG A 159 -3.18 38.44 -4.18
CA ARG A 159 -4.03 37.52 -3.41
C ARG A 159 -3.58 36.07 -3.52
N ASP A 160 -3.03 35.67 -4.66
CA ASP A 160 -2.50 34.32 -4.86
C ASP A 160 -1.28 34.09 -3.93
N LEU A 161 -0.41 35.09 -3.81
CA LEU A 161 0.71 35.11 -2.85
C LEU A 161 0.23 35.16 -1.39
N ASP A 162 -0.78 35.99 -1.07
CA ASP A 162 -1.39 36.03 0.26
C ASP A 162 -1.98 34.65 0.64
N PHE A 163 -2.67 33.98 -0.29
CA PHE A 163 -3.24 32.65 -0.12
C PHE A 163 -2.17 31.55 0.00
N ALA A 164 -1.04 31.67 -0.70
CA ALA A 164 0.12 30.82 -0.45
C ALA A 164 0.63 30.99 0.99
N GLY A 165 0.61 32.21 1.54
CA GLY A 165 0.90 32.49 2.96
C GLY A 165 -0.07 31.76 3.90
N VAL A 166 -1.37 31.75 3.59
CA VAL A 166 -2.38 30.98 4.36
C VAL A 166 -2.11 29.47 4.29
N GLN A 167 -1.72 28.92 3.14
CA GLN A 167 -1.37 27.51 3.01
C GLN A 167 -0.11 27.15 3.81
N GLU A 168 0.93 27.98 3.80
CA GLU A 168 2.11 27.76 4.66
C GLU A 168 1.77 27.90 6.15
N ALA A 169 0.86 28.80 6.53
CA ALA A 169 0.36 28.88 7.90
C ALA A 169 -0.42 27.63 8.32
N GLN A 170 -1.26 27.07 7.43
CA GLN A 170 -1.97 25.81 7.69
C GLN A 170 -1.01 24.63 7.79
N LYS A 171 0.03 24.56 6.94
CA LYS A 171 1.12 23.56 7.04
C LYS A 171 1.88 23.71 8.36
N LYS A 172 2.23 24.92 8.79
CA LYS A 172 2.88 25.17 10.08
C LYS A 172 2.01 24.70 11.24
N LEU A 173 0.72 25.03 11.26
CA LEU A 173 -0.22 24.51 12.25
C LEU A 173 -0.22 22.97 12.27
N ALA A 174 -0.24 22.34 11.09
CA ALA A 174 -0.27 20.88 10.98
C ALA A 174 0.99 20.16 11.48
N HIS A 175 2.16 20.81 11.47
CA HIS A 175 3.42 20.26 11.98
C HIS A 175 3.81 20.80 13.37
N SER A 176 3.01 21.72 13.94
CA SER A 176 3.31 22.38 15.22
C SER A 176 3.06 21.53 16.47
N HIS A 177 2.35 20.40 16.33
CA HIS A 177 1.78 19.61 17.44
C HIS A 177 0.96 20.43 18.46
N THR A 178 0.53 21.66 18.10
CA THR A 178 -0.24 22.56 18.96
C THR A 178 -1.74 22.19 18.98
N VAL A 179 -2.18 21.35 18.03
CA VAL A 179 -3.51 20.74 17.95
C VAL A 179 -3.39 19.26 17.59
N ASP A 180 -4.20 18.39 18.21
CA ASP A 180 -4.15 16.93 17.99
C ASP A 180 -4.50 16.53 16.55
N ASP A 181 -5.47 17.25 15.96
CA ASP A 181 -6.00 16.99 14.63
C ASP A 181 -6.22 18.32 13.89
N PRO A 182 -5.24 18.75 13.07
CA PRO A 182 -5.31 19.99 12.30
C PRO A 182 -6.48 20.04 11.31
N THR A 183 -7.06 18.90 10.93
CA THR A 183 -8.21 18.85 9.99
C THR A 183 -9.52 19.31 10.65
N ARG A 184 -9.55 19.43 11.98
CA ARG A 184 -10.69 19.96 12.76
C ARG A 184 -10.70 21.48 12.85
N TYR A 185 -9.79 22.17 12.18
CA TYR A 185 -9.67 23.63 12.23
C TYR A 185 -9.84 24.25 10.85
N TYR A 186 -10.86 25.10 10.70
CA TYR A 186 -11.00 25.94 9.51
C TYR A 186 -10.11 27.18 9.63
N CYS A 187 -9.47 27.59 8.53
CA CYS A 187 -9.01 28.98 8.44
C CYS A 187 -10.24 29.87 8.24
N VAL A 188 -10.47 30.80 9.16
CA VAL A 188 -11.66 31.69 9.19
C VAL A 188 -11.32 33.14 8.87
N GLY A 189 -10.06 33.43 8.55
CA GLY A 189 -9.59 34.79 8.29
C GLY A 189 -8.07 34.87 8.25
N TYR A 190 -7.54 35.81 7.49
CA TYR A 190 -6.12 36.14 7.49
C TYR A 190 -5.90 37.65 7.38
N SER A 191 -4.71 38.10 7.73
CA SER A 191 -4.24 39.45 7.44
C SER A 191 -2.78 39.40 6.99
N THR A 192 -2.44 40.15 5.95
CA THR A 192 -1.04 40.34 5.58
C THR A 192 -0.40 41.36 6.52
N ILE A 193 0.71 40.97 7.13
CA ILE A 193 1.51 41.81 8.03
C ILE A 193 2.34 42.81 7.21
N ARG A 194 3.01 42.31 6.16
CA ARG A 194 3.88 43.08 5.24
C ARG A 194 4.01 42.36 3.90
N TYR A 195 4.34 43.11 2.84
CA TYR A 195 4.92 42.55 1.62
C TYR A 195 6.37 42.99 1.49
N THR A 196 7.20 42.20 0.80
CA THR A 196 8.47 42.68 0.25
C THR A 196 8.57 42.39 -1.24
N LEU A 197 9.36 43.18 -1.96
CA LEU A 197 9.67 43.01 -3.38
C LEU A 197 11.15 43.28 -3.63
N ASP A 198 11.87 42.27 -4.12
CA ASP A 198 13.33 42.27 -4.28
C ASP A 198 14.08 42.78 -3.02
N GLY A 199 13.55 42.42 -1.84
CA GLY A 199 14.08 42.80 -0.52
C GLY A 199 13.53 44.11 0.07
N ASN A 200 12.77 44.91 -0.67
CA ASN A 200 12.22 46.19 -0.21
C ASN A 200 10.82 45.99 0.39
N GLU A 201 10.56 46.50 1.59
CA GLU A 201 9.24 46.41 2.23
C GLU A 201 8.21 47.37 1.58
N LEU A 202 7.00 46.87 1.33
CA LEU A 202 5.94 47.59 0.62
C LEU A 202 4.57 47.34 1.26
N LYS A 203 3.71 48.37 1.25
CA LYS A 203 2.32 48.26 1.72
C LYS A 203 1.40 47.52 0.74
N THR A 204 1.76 47.47 -0.54
CA THR A 204 1.07 46.67 -1.57
C THR A 204 2.03 46.43 -2.74
N LEU A 205 1.87 45.27 -3.37
CA LEU A 205 2.58 44.87 -4.58
C LEU A 205 1.85 45.31 -5.86
N ILE A 206 0.58 45.70 -5.77
CA ILE A 206 -0.26 46.01 -6.94
C ILE A 206 0.35 47.17 -7.74
N GLY A 207 0.57 46.94 -9.04
CA GLY A 207 1.18 47.91 -9.95
C GLY A 207 2.71 47.99 -9.87
N GLN A 208 3.34 47.28 -8.94
CA GLN A 208 4.80 47.23 -8.79
C GLN A 208 5.45 46.30 -9.82
N ARG A 209 6.74 46.49 -10.05
CA ARG A 209 7.57 45.66 -10.95
C ARG A 209 8.84 45.24 -10.21
N GLY A 210 9.10 43.94 -10.18
CA GLY A 210 10.26 43.32 -9.56
C GLY A 210 10.39 41.87 -10.00
N ARG A 211 11.19 41.06 -9.32
CA ARG A 211 11.30 39.61 -9.54
C ARG A 211 10.70 38.82 -8.40
N LYS A 212 11.31 38.86 -7.21
CA LYS A 212 10.91 38.03 -6.08
C LYS A 212 10.05 38.81 -5.12
N ALA A 213 8.82 38.37 -4.88
CA ALA A 213 7.95 38.95 -3.87
C ALA A 213 7.71 37.98 -2.70
N THR A 214 7.56 38.53 -1.50
CA THR A 214 7.22 37.78 -0.28
C THR A 214 6.00 38.42 0.37
N ALA A 215 5.04 37.62 0.85
CA ALA A 215 3.98 38.08 1.74
C ALA A 215 4.13 37.38 3.10
N THR A 216 4.17 38.15 4.17
CA THR A 216 4.08 37.64 5.55
C THR A 216 2.62 37.72 5.97
N VAL A 217 1.98 36.59 6.19
CA VAL A 217 0.55 36.47 6.52
C VAL A 217 0.36 35.85 7.90
N ILE A 218 -0.52 36.44 8.70
CA ILE A 218 -1.11 35.80 9.88
C ILE A 218 -2.46 35.22 9.50
N ALA A 219 -2.58 33.89 9.53
CA ALA A 219 -3.84 33.18 9.33
C ALA A 219 -4.41 32.74 10.68
N THR A 220 -5.74 32.84 10.83
CA THR A 220 -6.45 32.50 12.07
C THR A 220 -7.33 31.28 11.86
N PHE A 221 -7.26 30.35 12.80
CA PHE A 221 -7.89 29.05 12.75
C PHE A 221 -8.87 28.85 13.92
N LEU A 222 -10.06 28.35 13.63
CA LEU A 222 -11.16 28.13 14.57
C LEU A 222 -11.62 26.65 14.51
N PRO A 223 -11.98 26.01 15.63
CA PRO A 223 -12.52 24.65 15.60
C PRO A 223 -13.79 24.54 14.76
N ARG A 224 -13.81 23.57 13.84
CA ARG A 224 -14.92 23.27 12.92
C ARG A 224 -16.27 23.14 13.64
N GLN A 225 -16.28 22.54 14.83
CA GLN A 225 -17.49 22.38 15.65
C GLN A 225 -18.20 23.71 15.97
N VAL A 226 -17.47 24.82 16.12
CA VAL A 226 -18.07 26.15 16.38
C VAL A 226 -18.88 26.59 15.17
N VAL A 227 -18.31 26.46 13.97
CA VAL A 227 -18.96 26.81 12.69
C VAL A 227 -20.15 25.88 12.42
N ASP A 228 -19.96 24.57 12.55
CA ASP A 228 -20.98 23.55 12.27
C ASP A 228 -22.21 23.70 13.23
N SER A 229 -21.98 24.08 14.50
CA SER A 229 -23.06 24.43 15.44
C SER A 229 -23.77 25.74 15.10
N MET A 230 -23.03 26.79 14.71
CA MET A 230 -23.65 28.06 14.29
C MET A 230 -24.47 27.93 13.00
N GLN A 231 -23.96 27.19 12.00
CA GLN A 231 -24.72 26.84 10.79
C GLN A 231 -26.00 26.07 11.15
N SER A 232 -25.93 25.15 12.12
CA SER A 232 -27.09 24.39 12.58
C SER A 232 -28.16 25.26 13.25
N ALA A 233 -27.76 26.20 14.12
CA ALA A 233 -28.68 27.14 14.77
C ALA A 233 -29.36 28.10 13.77
N LEU A 234 -28.60 28.66 12.81
CA LEU A 234 -29.16 29.50 11.75
C LEU A 234 -30.14 28.72 10.87
N ARG A 235 -29.77 27.51 10.42
CA ARG A 235 -30.58 26.64 9.56
C ARG A 235 -31.92 26.28 10.19
N GLU A 236 -31.97 26.03 11.51
CA GLU A 236 -33.23 25.76 12.25
C GLU A 236 -34.19 26.97 12.24
N THR A 237 -33.68 28.19 12.00
CA THR A 237 -34.49 29.42 11.88
C THR A 237 -34.76 29.84 10.42
N HIS A 238 -34.41 28.99 9.46
CA HIS A 238 -34.40 29.29 8.02
C HIS A 238 -33.56 30.54 7.71
N LEU A 239 -32.34 30.60 8.24
CA LEU A 239 -31.30 31.55 7.86
C LEU A 239 -30.12 30.80 7.23
N GLU A 240 -29.69 31.26 6.05
CA GLU A 240 -28.38 30.92 5.47
C GLU A 240 -27.27 31.74 6.16
N MET A 241 -26.08 31.14 6.34
CA MET A 241 -24.92 31.85 6.87
C MET A 241 -24.22 32.63 5.75
N ARG A 242 -24.66 33.87 5.50
CA ARG A 242 -24.12 34.74 4.44
C ARG A 242 -22.64 35.05 4.64
N ALA A 243 -22.22 35.28 5.89
CA ALA A 243 -20.83 35.51 6.21
C ALA A 243 -20.50 35.08 7.64
N LEU A 244 -19.26 34.66 7.86
CA LEU A 244 -18.68 34.48 9.19
C LEU A 244 -17.45 35.37 9.36
N THR A 245 -17.36 36.06 10.48
CA THR A 245 -16.16 36.74 10.96
C THR A 245 -15.79 36.25 12.36
N LEU A 246 -14.72 36.79 12.94
CA LEU A 246 -14.44 36.65 14.38
C LEU A 246 -14.81 37.95 15.09
N GLU A 247 -15.31 37.86 16.32
CA GLU A 247 -15.63 39.02 17.17
C GLU A 247 -14.45 40.02 17.29
N PRO A 248 -13.19 39.60 17.56
CA PRO A 248 -12.05 40.51 17.58
C PRO A 248 -11.71 41.13 16.21
N ILE A 249 -12.14 40.52 15.09
CA ILE A 249 -12.02 41.12 13.74
C ILE A 249 -13.16 42.13 13.49
N ALA A 250 -14.37 41.86 13.99
CA ALA A 250 -15.51 42.76 13.92
C ALA A 250 -15.20 44.09 14.66
N GLY A 251 -14.91 44.02 15.96
CA GLY A 251 -14.69 45.22 16.78
C GLY A 251 -13.51 46.08 16.31
N ILE A 252 -12.42 45.49 15.83
CA ILE A 252 -11.23 46.25 15.41
C ILE A 252 -11.44 47.03 14.10
N ASN A 253 -12.39 46.62 13.25
CA ASN A 253 -12.78 47.36 12.04
C ASN A 253 -13.80 48.48 12.32
N VAL A 254 -14.37 48.54 13.53
CA VAL A 254 -15.14 49.67 14.04
C VAL A 254 -14.22 50.73 14.67
N LEU A 255 -13.34 50.33 15.60
CA LEU A 255 -12.61 51.28 16.45
C LEU A 255 -11.16 51.59 16.06
N ILE A 256 -10.44 50.67 15.39
CA ILE A 256 -9.01 50.86 15.04
C ILE A 256 -8.84 50.85 13.51
N PRO A 257 -9.10 51.99 12.84
CA PRO A 257 -8.99 52.08 11.39
C PRO A 257 -7.54 51.83 10.92
N PRO A 258 -7.32 51.39 9.66
CA PRO A 258 -5.99 51.06 9.13
C PRO A 258 -4.94 52.18 9.25
N THR A 259 -5.35 53.42 9.42
CA THR A 259 -4.47 54.58 9.69
C THR A 259 -3.82 54.53 11.07
N MET A 260 -4.46 53.92 12.08
CA MET A 260 -3.96 53.83 13.46
C MET A 260 -3.12 52.58 13.74
N ARG A 261 -3.22 51.52 12.90
CA ARG A 261 -2.58 50.20 13.12
C ARG A 261 -1.05 50.19 13.11
N HIS A 262 -0.41 51.34 12.88
CA HIS A 262 1.03 51.53 13.06
C HIS A 262 1.45 51.63 14.54
N LEU A 263 0.53 52.06 15.41
CA LEU A 263 0.70 52.11 16.86
C LEU A 263 0.55 50.70 17.47
N ASN A 264 1.18 50.46 18.63
CA ASN A 264 0.98 49.24 19.41
C ASN A 264 -0.31 49.38 20.23
N LEU A 265 -1.46 49.07 19.61
CA LEU A 265 -2.79 49.18 20.20
C LEU A 265 -3.43 47.80 20.34
N VAL A 266 -4.11 47.60 21.47
CA VAL A 266 -4.91 46.41 21.75
C VAL A 266 -6.38 46.79 21.85
N LEU A 267 -7.25 45.98 21.25
CA LEU A 267 -8.68 45.92 21.56
C LEU A 267 -8.93 44.66 22.41
N VAL A 268 -9.74 44.79 23.46
CA VAL A 268 -10.30 43.66 24.21
C VAL A 268 -11.82 43.82 24.24
N ASP A 269 -12.53 42.86 23.67
CA ASP A 269 -13.98 42.74 23.81
C ASP A 269 -14.27 41.84 25.01
N ILE A 270 -14.67 42.43 26.14
CA ILE A 270 -14.99 41.72 27.37
C ILE A 270 -16.50 41.43 27.33
N GLY A 271 -16.85 40.23 26.86
CA GLY A 271 -18.21 39.76 26.75
C GLY A 271 -18.79 39.25 28.08
N ALA A 272 -19.66 38.25 27.98
CA ALA A 272 -20.20 37.51 29.12
C ALA A 272 -19.28 36.32 29.48
N GLY A 273 -19.10 35.37 28.55
CA GLY A 273 -18.23 34.20 28.76
C GLY A 273 -16.76 34.41 28.37
N THR A 274 -16.48 35.13 27.29
CA THR A 274 -15.13 35.29 26.71
C THR A 274 -14.65 36.74 26.71
N SER A 275 -13.34 36.93 26.81
CA SER A 275 -12.67 38.21 26.56
C SER A 275 -11.76 38.07 25.34
N ASP A 276 -12.20 38.55 24.19
CA ASP A 276 -11.53 38.36 22.90
C ASP A 276 -10.58 39.53 22.59
N VAL A 277 -9.38 39.22 22.11
CA VAL A 277 -8.22 40.14 22.03
C VAL A 277 -7.77 40.31 20.58
N ALA A 278 -7.60 41.56 20.13
CA ALA A 278 -7.00 41.89 18.84
C ALA A 278 -5.86 42.90 19.00
N ILE A 279 -4.71 42.65 18.37
CA ILE A 279 -3.48 43.40 18.60
C ILE A 279 -2.92 43.96 17.29
N THR A 280 -2.67 45.26 17.23
CA THR A 280 -2.10 45.93 16.05
C THR A 280 -0.70 46.46 16.30
N ARG A 281 0.14 46.42 15.26
CA ARG A 281 1.45 47.08 15.20
C ARG A 281 1.91 47.17 13.75
N ASN A 282 2.84 48.09 13.46
CA ASN A 282 3.55 48.20 12.17
C ASN A 282 2.65 48.37 10.92
N GLY A 283 1.36 48.68 11.09
CA GLY A 283 0.38 48.91 10.03
C GLY A 283 -0.64 47.78 9.85
N SER A 284 -0.48 46.66 10.54
CA SER A 284 -1.32 45.45 10.44
C SER A 284 -1.93 45.05 11.78
N VAL A 285 -2.78 44.03 11.76
CA VAL A 285 -3.05 43.23 12.96
C VAL A 285 -1.96 42.16 13.04
N ILE A 286 -1.34 41.99 14.21
CA ILE A 286 -0.19 41.09 14.43
C ILE A 286 -0.54 39.86 15.27
N ALA A 287 -1.65 39.89 16.01
CA ALA A 287 -2.15 38.76 16.78
C ALA A 287 -3.67 38.88 17.05
N TYR A 288 -4.31 37.72 17.20
CA TYR A 288 -5.63 37.54 17.77
C TYR A 288 -5.54 36.47 18.86
N GLY A 289 -6.42 36.54 19.85
CA GLY A 289 -6.55 35.50 20.87
C GLY A 289 -7.76 35.76 21.75
N MET A 290 -7.92 34.99 22.82
CA MET A 290 -9.10 35.06 23.69
C MET A 290 -8.77 34.48 25.07
N VAL A 291 -9.38 35.06 26.11
CA VAL A 291 -9.41 34.50 27.46
C VAL A 291 -10.80 33.89 27.69
N PRO A 292 -10.91 32.60 28.11
CA PRO A 292 -12.20 31.94 28.38
C PRO A 292 -12.73 32.35 29.76
N MET A 293 -12.86 33.65 29.97
CA MET A 293 -13.34 34.30 31.18
C MET A 293 -13.74 35.74 30.83
N ALA A 294 -14.90 36.19 31.30
CA ALA A 294 -15.33 37.59 31.20
C ALA A 294 -16.37 37.91 32.29
N GLY A 295 -17.40 38.69 31.98
CA GLY A 295 -18.40 39.17 32.94
C GLY A 295 -19.12 38.09 33.75
N ASP A 296 -19.16 36.84 33.28
CA ASP A 296 -19.76 35.69 33.97
C ASP A 296 -18.99 35.30 35.24
N GLU A 297 -17.65 35.35 35.28
CA GLU A 297 -16.88 35.01 36.50
C GLU A 297 -17.20 35.98 37.65
N ILE A 298 -17.51 37.23 37.30
CA ILE A 298 -17.93 38.28 38.23
C ILE A 298 -19.34 37.97 38.77
N THR A 299 -20.23 37.46 37.92
CA THR A 299 -21.57 37.00 38.32
C THR A 299 -21.51 35.73 39.18
N GLU A 300 -20.62 34.78 38.85
CA GLU A 300 -20.39 33.58 39.67
C GLU A 300 -19.77 33.93 41.02
N SER A 301 -18.92 34.95 41.10
CA SER A 301 -18.40 35.46 42.38
C SER A 301 -19.53 35.91 43.31
N ILE A 302 -20.48 36.73 42.81
CA ILE A 302 -21.67 37.17 43.56
C ILE A 302 -22.58 35.99 43.91
N SER A 303 -22.80 35.07 42.96
CA SER A 303 -23.65 33.87 43.14
C SER A 303 -23.12 32.92 44.21
N ARG A 304 -21.79 32.71 44.26
CA ARG A 304 -21.11 31.86 45.25
C ARG A 304 -21.05 32.52 46.63
N GLU A 305 -20.72 33.81 46.72
CA GLU A 305 -20.59 34.55 47.99
C GLU A 305 -21.94 34.69 48.72
N TYR A 306 -23.02 34.99 47.98
CA TYR A 306 -24.34 35.29 48.56
C TYR A 306 -25.40 34.19 48.34
N LEU A 307 -25.01 33.02 47.81
CA LEU A 307 -25.87 31.86 47.55
C LEU A 307 -27.12 32.21 46.71
N LEU A 308 -26.88 32.72 45.50
CA LEU A 308 -27.92 33.23 44.59
C LEU A 308 -28.00 32.49 43.26
N ASP A 309 -29.19 32.48 42.65
CA ASP A 309 -29.32 32.17 41.23
C ASP A 309 -28.50 33.16 40.38
N PHE A 310 -27.92 32.64 39.29
CA PHE A 310 -27.05 33.40 38.40
C PHE A 310 -27.71 34.67 37.83
N ASN A 311 -29.02 34.64 37.54
CA ASN A 311 -29.73 35.81 37.00
C ASN A 311 -29.98 36.88 38.08
N ILE A 312 -30.14 36.48 39.34
CA ILE A 312 -30.27 37.39 40.48
C ILE A 312 -28.90 38.04 40.77
N ALA A 313 -27.83 37.24 40.72
CA ALA A 313 -26.46 37.74 40.82
C ALA A 313 -26.10 38.73 39.70
N GLU A 314 -26.57 38.50 38.47
CA GLU A 314 -26.38 39.41 37.32
C GLU A 314 -27.11 40.75 37.49
N ASP A 315 -28.36 40.71 37.95
CA ASP A 315 -29.16 41.91 38.28
C ASP A 315 -28.50 42.74 39.39
N ILE A 316 -27.98 42.08 40.44
CA ILE A 316 -27.20 42.70 41.51
C ILE A 316 -25.90 43.32 40.98
N LYS A 317 -25.15 42.62 40.12
CA LYS A 317 -23.92 43.11 39.48
C LYS A 317 -24.17 44.42 38.74
N ARG A 318 -25.23 44.46 37.93
CA ARG A 318 -25.64 45.65 37.15
C ARG A 318 -26.05 46.80 38.06
N LYS A 319 -26.90 46.56 39.06
CA LYS A 319 -27.35 47.58 40.02
C LYS A 319 -26.21 48.19 40.82
N ALA A 320 -25.31 47.37 41.35
CA ALA A 320 -24.14 47.85 42.09
C ALA A 320 -23.16 48.63 41.20
N ALA A 321 -22.98 48.23 39.93
CA ALA A 321 -22.17 48.98 38.97
C ALA A 321 -22.79 50.35 38.61
N ASP A 322 -24.13 50.43 38.55
CA ASP A 322 -24.87 51.69 38.40
C ASP A 322 -25.04 52.46 39.75
N GLY A 323 -24.32 52.05 40.81
CA GLY A 323 -24.27 52.74 42.11
C GLY A 323 -25.51 52.56 43.01
N GLN A 324 -26.33 51.54 42.75
CA GLN A 324 -27.58 51.28 43.47
C GLN A 324 -27.38 50.22 44.57
N ASP A 325 -27.88 50.52 45.77
CA ASP A 325 -27.99 49.54 46.86
C ASP A 325 -29.00 48.45 46.50
N VAL A 326 -28.72 47.21 46.92
CA VAL A 326 -29.50 46.03 46.56
C VAL A 326 -30.14 45.37 47.77
N SER A 327 -31.31 44.76 47.57
CA SER A 327 -31.96 43.92 48.58
C SER A 327 -32.58 42.70 47.92
N PHE A 328 -32.26 41.53 48.43
CA PHE A 328 -32.57 40.24 47.81
C PHE A 328 -32.84 39.16 48.86
N THR A 329 -33.11 37.95 48.39
CA THR A 329 -33.28 36.76 49.24
C THR A 329 -32.46 35.64 48.62
N ASP A 330 -31.66 34.95 49.44
CA ASP A 330 -30.84 33.83 48.99
C ASP A 330 -31.68 32.56 48.74
N ILE A 331 -31.04 31.49 48.22
CA ILE A 331 -31.71 30.20 47.99
C ILE A 331 -32.17 29.49 49.29
N LEU A 332 -31.78 29.98 50.46
CA LEU A 332 -32.16 29.45 51.78
C LEU A 332 -33.29 30.27 52.45
N GLY A 333 -33.71 31.38 51.85
CA GLY A 333 -34.74 32.28 52.38
C GLY A 333 -34.22 33.42 53.27
N MET A 334 -32.90 33.57 53.42
CA MET A 334 -32.30 34.67 54.18
C MET A 334 -32.38 35.97 53.36
N LYS A 335 -32.87 37.04 54.00
CA LYS A 335 -32.95 38.37 53.37
C LYS A 335 -31.68 39.16 53.65
N LEU A 336 -31.05 39.63 52.58
CA LEU A 336 -29.84 40.45 52.63
C LEU A 336 -30.11 41.80 51.96
N SER A 337 -29.49 42.84 52.52
CA SER A 337 -29.46 44.19 51.98
C SER A 337 -28.02 44.66 52.03
N LEU A 338 -27.47 45.01 50.86
CA LEU A 338 -26.07 45.38 50.68
C LEU A 338 -25.99 46.74 50.00
N THR A 339 -25.02 47.57 50.41
CA THR A 339 -24.70 48.77 49.64
C THR A 339 -24.01 48.41 48.33
N ALA A 340 -24.06 49.31 47.35
CA ALA A 340 -23.28 49.15 46.12
C ALA A 340 -21.79 48.88 46.44
N GLU A 341 -21.20 49.64 47.36
CA GLU A 341 -19.81 49.49 47.80
C GLU A 341 -19.48 48.09 48.34
N GLN A 342 -20.39 47.45 49.08
CA GLN A 342 -20.20 46.09 49.60
C GLN A 342 -20.15 45.06 48.48
N VAL A 343 -21.03 45.18 47.47
CA VAL A 343 -21.01 44.32 46.28
C VAL A 343 -19.75 44.57 45.45
N LEU A 344 -19.33 45.83 45.29
CA LEU A 344 -18.09 46.19 44.58
C LEU A 344 -16.84 45.62 45.29
N ALA A 345 -16.81 45.61 46.62
CA ALA A 345 -15.75 44.96 47.38
C ALA A 345 -15.72 43.43 47.18
N ALA A 346 -16.88 42.78 47.15
CA ALA A 346 -17.00 41.34 46.95
C ALA A 346 -16.58 40.88 45.53
N ILE A 347 -16.85 41.67 44.49
CA ILE A 347 -16.40 41.33 43.12
C ILE A 347 -14.93 41.61 42.85
N LYS A 348 -14.27 42.48 43.63
CA LYS A 348 -12.90 42.94 43.37
C LYS A 348 -11.89 41.81 43.10
N PRO A 349 -11.87 40.67 43.83
CA PRO A 349 -10.97 39.56 43.53
C PRO A 349 -11.22 38.92 42.15
N GLY A 350 -12.48 38.81 41.72
CA GLY A 350 -12.85 38.32 40.40
C GLY A 350 -12.44 39.28 39.28
N VAL A 351 -12.65 40.59 39.47
CA VAL A 351 -12.20 41.63 38.51
C VAL A 351 -10.67 41.62 38.39
N GLU A 352 -9.96 41.49 39.52
CA GLU A 352 -8.50 41.33 39.53
C GLU A 352 -8.05 40.07 38.79
N HIS A 353 -8.73 38.94 38.98
CA HIS A 353 -8.37 37.69 38.32
C HIS A 353 -8.52 37.78 36.80
N LEU A 354 -9.67 38.29 36.33
CA LEU A 354 -9.96 38.55 34.93
C LEU A 354 -8.98 39.56 34.31
N ALA A 355 -8.71 40.68 34.98
CA ALA A 355 -7.75 41.67 34.52
C ALA A 355 -6.32 41.11 34.39
N LYS A 356 -5.89 40.26 35.34
CA LYS A 356 -4.60 39.55 35.29
C LYS A 356 -4.55 38.52 34.17
N ALA A 357 -5.66 37.82 33.88
CA ALA A 357 -5.76 36.88 32.76
C ALA A 357 -5.69 37.60 31.40
N ILE A 358 -6.42 38.71 31.23
CA ILE A 358 -6.36 39.59 30.05
C ILE A 358 -4.94 40.15 29.87
N GLY A 359 -4.35 40.70 30.94
CA GLY A 359 -2.99 41.26 30.91
C GLY A 359 -1.94 40.22 30.50
N LYS A 360 -2.02 39.00 31.05
CA LYS A 360 -1.19 37.87 30.64
C LYS A 360 -1.36 37.54 29.16
N GLN A 361 -2.59 37.35 28.69
CA GLN A 361 -2.88 36.96 27.31
C GLN A 361 -2.39 38.01 26.30
N ILE A 362 -2.49 39.30 26.64
CA ILE A 362 -1.94 40.40 25.86
C ILE A 362 -0.41 40.30 25.81
N LEU A 363 0.27 40.12 26.94
CA LEU A 363 1.74 40.05 26.97
C LEU A 363 2.29 38.84 26.22
N GLU A 364 1.62 37.68 26.29
CA GLU A 364 1.99 36.47 25.53
C GLU A 364 1.86 36.65 24.02
N LEU A 365 0.83 37.37 23.55
CA LEU A 365 0.60 37.63 22.12
C LEU A 365 1.39 38.84 21.57
N ASN A 366 1.64 39.85 22.40
CA ASN A 366 2.27 41.11 21.99
C ASN A 366 3.80 41.07 22.20
N GLY A 367 4.30 40.28 23.16
CA GLY A 367 5.72 40.23 23.55
C GLY A 367 6.24 41.48 24.28
N GLU A 368 5.46 42.57 24.33
CA GLU A 368 5.74 43.81 25.05
C GLU A 368 4.45 44.47 25.57
N PRO A 369 4.50 45.33 26.60
CA PRO A 369 3.35 46.13 27.02
C PRO A 369 2.84 47.06 25.89
N PRO A 370 1.52 47.17 25.67
CA PRO A 370 0.97 47.99 24.59
C PRO A 370 1.00 49.49 24.91
N GLN A 371 0.93 50.34 23.88
CA GLN A 371 0.86 51.80 24.04
C GLN A 371 -0.50 52.27 24.56
N ALA A 372 -1.58 51.54 24.24
CA ALA A 372 -2.91 51.74 24.80
C ALA A 372 -3.79 50.49 24.61
N VAL A 373 -4.79 50.33 25.47
CA VAL A 373 -5.81 49.28 25.41
C VAL A 373 -7.20 49.92 25.33
N MET A 374 -8.00 49.44 24.40
CA MET A 374 -9.41 49.79 24.24
C MET A 374 -10.26 48.63 24.74
N LEU A 375 -11.13 48.89 25.72
CA LEU A 375 -12.06 47.89 26.26
C LEU A 375 -13.45 48.11 25.65
N VAL A 376 -14.08 47.03 25.18
CA VAL A 376 -15.46 47.00 24.65
C VAL A 376 -16.22 45.80 25.20
N GLY A 377 -17.47 45.61 24.78
CA GLY A 377 -18.32 44.56 25.32
C GLY A 377 -19.04 44.94 26.62
N GLY A 378 -19.99 44.09 27.03
CA GLY A 378 -20.81 44.35 28.21
C GLY A 378 -20.01 44.29 29.52
N GLY A 379 -19.04 43.39 29.61
CA GLY A 379 -18.17 43.21 30.77
C GLY A 379 -17.14 44.33 30.95
N ALA A 380 -16.81 45.11 29.92
CA ALA A 380 -15.94 46.28 30.05
C ALA A 380 -16.58 47.42 30.88
N ARG A 381 -17.90 47.37 31.12
CA ARG A 381 -18.60 48.25 32.08
C ARG A 381 -18.39 47.85 33.55
N THR A 382 -17.71 46.75 33.84
CA THR A 382 -17.45 46.31 35.23
C THR A 382 -16.52 47.32 35.93
N PRO A 383 -16.89 47.85 37.12
CA PRO A 383 -16.04 48.80 37.84
C PRO A 383 -14.64 48.24 38.14
N MET A 384 -13.64 49.14 38.24
CA MET A 384 -12.22 48.85 38.43
C MET A 384 -11.50 48.13 37.26
N MET A 385 -12.21 47.68 36.22
CA MET A 385 -11.62 46.91 35.11
C MET A 385 -10.52 47.69 34.38
N THR A 386 -10.73 48.98 34.12
CA THR A 386 -9.75 49.86 33.44
C THR A 386 -8.43 49.98 34.20
N GLU A 387 -8.51 50.18 35.51
CA GLU A 387 -7.38 50.37 36.40
C GLU A 387 -6.61 49.06 36.60
N LEU A 388 -7.32 47.95 36.81
CA LEU A 388 -6.73 46.64 37.07
C LEU A 388 -6.10 46.03 35.80
N VAL A 389 -6.64 46.29 34.61
CA VAL A 389 -5.98 45.91 33.34
C VAL A 389 -4.73 46.77 33.11
N ALA A 390 -4.73 48.05 33.49
CA ALA A 390 -3.55 48.90 33.41
C ALA A 390 -2.44 48.44 34.36
N GLU A 391 -2.80 48.08 35.60
CA GLU A 391 -1.89 47.50 36.60
C GLU A 391 -1.30 46.17 36.11
N ALA A 392 -2.13 45.24 35.62
CA ALA A 392 -1.70 43.94 35.12
C ALA A 392 -0.76 44.02 33.91
N LEU A 393 -0.79 45.11 33.15
CA LEU A 393 0.08 45.40 32.01
C LEU A 393 1.29 46.28 32.35
N GLY A 394 1.34 46.87 33.55
CA GLY A 394 2.38 47.82 33.95
C GLY A 394 2.34 49.15 33.18
N ILE A 395 1.16 49.57 32.68
CA ILE A 395 0.99 50.80 31.88
C ILE A 395 0.18 51.87 32.63
N PRO A 396 0.32 53.17 32.31
CA PRO A 396 -0.44 54.22 33.01
C PRO A 396 -1.95 54.04 32.81
N ALA A 397 -2.75 54.20 33.88
CA ALA A 397 -4.21 53.99 33.85
C ALA A 397 -4.91 54.73 32.68
N GLY A 398 -4.55 55.98 32.40
CA GLY A 398 -5.07 56.75 31.25
C GLY A 398 -4.70 56.23 29.85
N ARG A 399 -4.01 55.09 29.74
CA ARG A 399 -3.80 54.33 28.49
C ARG A 399 -4.75 53.15 28.33
N VAL A 400 -5.53 52.79 29.34
CA VAL A 400 -6.63 51.82 29.26
C VAL A 400 -7.95 52.57 29.36
N ALA A 401 -8.87 52.34 28.44
CA ALA A 401 -10.16 53.02 28.45
C ALA A 401 -11.26 52.21 27.76
N VAL A 402 -12.46 52.26 28.32
CA VAL A 402 -13.68 51.81 27.64
C VAL A 402 -13.90 52.65 26.38
N ARG A 403 -14.45 52.04 25.33
CA ARG A 403 -14.79 52.72 24.07
C ARG A 403 -16.25 52.56 23.71
N HIS A 404 -16.79 53.64 23.14
CA HIS A 404 -18.13 53.75 22.60
C HIS A 404 -18.01 53.95 21.09
N PRO A 405 -18.87 53.31 20.27
CA PRO A 405 -18.91 53.54 18.84
C PRO A 405 -19.71 54.81 18.53
N ASP A 406 -19.26 55.99 19.00
CA ASP A 406 -20.00 57.26 18.85
C ASP A 406 -20.36 57.58 17.38
N THR A 407 -19.46 57.18 16.47
CA THR A 407 -19.67 57.14 15.02
C THR A 407 -19.00 55.89 14.47
N VAL A 408 -19.58 55.27 13.44
CA VAL A 408 -18.93 54.15 12.71
C VAL A 408 -18.76 54.55 11.25
N ASP A 409 -17.51 54.60 10.80
CA ASP A 409 -17.15 54.82 9.39
C ASP A 409 -17.88 53.81 8.48
N GLY A 410 -18.60 54.31 7.48
CA GLY A 410 -19.48 53.54 6.59
C GLY A 410 -20.94 53.41 7.06
N VAL A 411 -21.32 53.89 8.24
CA VAL A 411 -22.69 53.82 8.79
C VAL A 411 -23.28 55.23 8.95
N ALA A 412 -24.54 55.41 8.51
CA ALA A 412 -25.30 56.65 8.66
C ALA A 412 -26.18 56.61 9.92
N ASP A 413 -26.30 57.77 10.58
CA ASP A 413 -27.28 58.08 11.64
C ASP A 413 -27.44 57.00 12.72
N LEU A 414 -26.33 56.60 13.34
CA LEU A 414 -26.27 55.52 14.33
C LEU A 414 -27.24 55.76 15.52
N PRO A 415 -28.21 54.84 15.78
CA PRO A 415 -29.13 54.91 16.91
C PRO A 415 -28.43 55.00 18.28
N GLU A 416 -29.06 55.67 19.24
CA GLU A 416 -28.52 55.84 20.60
C GLU A 416 -28.31 54.50 21.33
N GLU A 417 -29.25 53.56 21.15
CA GLU A 417 -29.19 52.19 21.65
C GLU A 417 -28.00 51.37 21.12
N LEU A 418 -27.34 51.84 20.04
CA LEU A 418 -26.14 51.23 19.45
C LEU A 418 -24.85 52.03 19.74
N ARG A 419 -24.85 52.95 20.72
CA ARG A 419 -23.66 53.71 21.17
C ARG A 419 -23.04 53.17 22.47
N ALA A 420 -23.51 52.03 22.95
CA ALA A 420 -22.93 51.34 24.11
C ALA A 420 -21.72 50.46 23.69
N PRO A 421 -20.79 50.12 24.61
CA PRO A 421 -19.57 49.38 24.27
C PRO A 421 -19.81 47.96 23.73
N ASP A 422 -20.95 47.37 24.07
CA ASP A 422 -21.45 46.07 23.61
C ASP A 422 -22.13 46.11 22.23
N ALA A 423 -22.36 47.29 21.64
CA ALA A 423 -22.80 47.41 20.26
C ALA A 423 -21.64 47.34 19.24
N VAL A 424 -20.39 47.44 19.70
CA VAL A 424 -19.18 47.52 18.84
C VAL A 424 -19.05 46.28 17.94
N THR A 425 -19.21 45.08 18.49
CA THR A 425 -19.07 43.82 17.73
C THR A 425 -20.26 43.54 16.79
N PRO A 426 -21.53 43.71 17.21
CA PRO A 426 -22.68 43.74 16.28
C PRO A 426 -22.50 44.71 15.08
N LEU A 427 -22.02 45.93 15.33
CA LEU A 427 -21.74 46.91 14.27
C LEU A 427 -20.55 46.51 13.39
N GLY A 428 -19.56 45.82 13.96
CA GLY A 428 -18.43 45.26 13.22
C GLY A 428 -18.84 44.14 12.27
N ILE A 429 -19.72 43.23 12.70
CA ILE A 429 -20.32 42.19 11.85
C ILE A 429 -21.05 42.84 10.67
N LEU A 430 -21.90 43.85 10.95
CA LEU A 430 -22.64 44.59 9.94
C LEU A 430 -21.72 45.28 8.92
N LYS A 431 -20.64 45.92 9.39
CA LYS A 431 -19.65 46.58 8.54
C LYS A 431 -18.88 45.59 7.68
N ILE A 432 -18.44 44.44 8.23
CA ILE A 432 -17.71 43.41 7.48
C ILE A 432 -18.62 42.76 6.43
N ALA A 433 -19.88 42.47 6.77
CA ALA A 433 -20.86 41.90 5.86
C ALA A 433 -21.12 42.79 4.63
N SER A 434 -21.14 44.11 4.80
CA SER A 434 -21.32 45.07 3.68
C SER A 434 -20.10 45.22 2.78
N ILE A 435 -18.90 44.91 3.29
CA ILE A 435 -17.63 44.89 2.54
C ILE A 435 -17.48 43.58 1.73
N ASN A 436 -18.45 42.66 1.86
CA ASN A 436 -18.64 41.48 1.02
C ASN A 436 -17.48 40.49 1.08
N THR A 437 -17.20 39.98 2.29
CA THR A 437 -16.11 39.03 2.58
C THR A 437 -16.65 37.76 3.25
N LEU A 438 -15.96 36.63 3.01
CA LEU A 438 -16.20 35.32 3.64
C LEU A 438 -17.61 34.75 3.52
N HIS A 439 -18.10 34.64 2.29
CA HIS A 439 -19.17 33.69 1.96
C HIS A 439 -18.66 32.25 2.13
N PHE A 440 -19.56 31.33 2.47
CA PHE A 440 -19.28 29.91 2.34
C PHE A 440 -19.50 29.45 0.89
N LEU A 441 -18.85 28.35 0.52
CA LEU A 441 -19.09 27.59 -0.71
C LEU A 441 -19.38 26.16 -0.29
N ALA A 442 -20.59 25.66 -0.50
CA ALA A 442 -20.95 24.27 -0.26
C ALA A 442 -20.57 23.43 -1.49
N VAL A 443 -19.79 22.36 -1.27
CA VAL A 443 -19.41 21.41 -2.34
C VAL A 443 -19.53 19.97 -1.86
N TRP A 444 -19.91 19.08 -2.77
CA TRP A 444 -20.10 17.66 -2.47
C TRP A 444 -18.95 16.85 -3.08
N ILE A 445 -18.06 16.31 -2.26
CA ILE A 445 -16.99 15.42 -2.73
C ILE A 445 -17.42 13.97 -2.46
N ASN A 446 -17.65 13.20 -3.53
CA ASN A 446 -18.18 11.82 -3.45
C ASN A 446 -19.42 11.72 -2.52
N ASP A 447 -20.37 12.62 -2.75
CA ASP A 447 -21.64 12.77 -2.02
C ASP A 447 -21.53 13.16 -0.53
N ILE A 448 -20.33 13.45 -0.02
CA ILE A 448 -20.10 14.08 1.30
C ILE A 448 -20.03 15.61 1.12
N GLU A 449 -20.80 16.35 1.91
CA GLU A 449 -20.84 17.82 1.91
C GLU A 449 -19.65 18.43 2.68
N TYR A 450 -18.98 19.41 2.07
CA TYR A 450 -17.90 20.21 2.65
C TYR A 450 -18.20 21.70 2.48
N SER A 451 -18.08 22.45 3.56
CA SER A 451 -18.27 23.91 3.57
C SER A 451 -16.90 24.59 3.50
N LEU A 452 -16.65 25.38 2.46
CA LEU A 452 -15.36 26.02 2.18
C LEU A 452 -15.47 27.54 2.36
N PHE A 453 -14.41 28.19 2.86
CA PHE A 453 -14.35 29.65 2.99
C PHE A 453 -13.92 30.29 1.66
N ASN A 454 -14.81 31.07 1.05
CA ASN A 454 -14.61 31.68 -0.26
C ASN A 454 -13.76 32.97 -0.17
N PHE A 455 -12.45 32.80 0.07
CA PHE A 455 -11.45 33.90 0.09
C PHE A 455 -11.10 34.44 -1.30
N ARG A 456 -11.21 33.57 -2.31
CA ARG A 456 -11.01 33.82 -3.75
C ARG A 456 -11.86 32.81 -4.51
N GLU A 457 -11.97 32.96 -5.83
CA GLU A 457 -12.43 31.91 -6.73
C GLU A 457 -11.65 30.61 -6.43
N LEU A 458 -12.31 29.64 -5.79
CA LEU A 458 -11.73 28.39 -5.33
C LEU A 458 -11.63 27.39 -6.48
N ASN A 459 -10.78 26.38 -6.35
CA ASN A 459 -10.65 25.28 -7.29
C ASN A 459 -10.78 23.90 -6.60
N VAL A 460 -10.74 22.83 -7.40
CA VAL A 460 -10.83 21.45 -6.88
C VAL A 460 -9.72 21.15 -5.87
N SER A 461 -8.50 21.66 -6.05
CA SER A 461 -7.39 21.45 -5.08
C SER A 461 -7.74 21.98 -3.70
N ASP A 462 -8.37 23.15 -3.61
CA ASP A 462 -8.80 23.76 -2.36
C ASP A 462 -9.83 22.88 -1.64
N ALA A 463 -10.81 22.35 -2.40
CA ALA A 463 -11.83 21.45 -1.88
C ALA A 463 -11.26 20.10 -1.41
N LEU A 464 -10.36 19.49 -2.19
CA LEU A 464 -9.70 18.23 -1.81
C LEU A 464 -8.79 18.40 -0.60
N LEU A 465 -8.08 19.53 -0.50
CA LEU A 465 -7.24 19.87 0.65
C LEU A 465 -8.09 20.04 1.92
N ALA A 466 -9.19 20.79 1.86
CA ALA A 466 -10.12 20.97 2.96
C ALA A 466 -10.83 19.66 3.39
N ALA A 467 -11.00 18.71 2.46
CA ALA A 467 -11.49 17.37 2.75
C ALA A 467 -10.42 16.39 3.27
N GLY A 468 -9.15 16.79 3.34
CA GLY A 468 -8.03 15.91 3.69
C GLY A 468 -7.69 14.85 2.62
N ILE A 469 -8.23 15.00 1.41
CA ILE A 469 -8.14 14.02 0.32
C ILE A 469 -6.89 14.25 -0.50
N SER A 470 -5.89 13.38 -0.32
CA SER A 470 -4.72 13.34 -1.19
C SER A 470 -5.01 12.56 -2.47
N LEU A 471 -5.10 13.25 -3.62
CA LEU A 471 -5.31 12.64 -4.94
C LEU A 471 -4.27 11.54 -5.27
N ARG A 472 -3.04 11.66 -4.74
CA ARG A 472 -1.99 10.63 -4.89
C ARG A 472 -2.38 9.27 -4.30
N LYS A 473 -3.30 9.22 -3.32
CA LYS A 473 -3.85 7.97 -2.76
C LYS A 473 -4.93 7.34 -3.66
N TYR A 474 -5.50 8.11 -4.61
CA TYR A 474 -6.51 7.67 -5.57
C TYR A 474 -5.93 7.26 -6.93
N ASN A 475 -4.67 7.62 -7.25
CA ASN A 475 -4.01 7.17 -8.47
C ASN A 475 -3.70 5.66 -8.42
N GLY A 476 -3.84 4.99 -9.56
CA GLY A 476 -3.43 3.60 -9.72
C GLY A 476 -1.92 3.43 -9.50
N ARG A 477 -1.55 2.40 -8.75
CA ARG A 477 -0.14 2.04 -8.53
C ARG A 477 0.44 1.42 -9.81
N PRO A 478 1.72 1.63 -10.14
CA PRO A 478 2.38 0.87 -11.20
C PRO A 478 2.32 -0.64 -10.92
N GLY A 479 2.16 -1.45 -11.96
CA GLY A 479 2.33 -2.89 -11.88
C GLY A 479 3.78 -3.24 -11.58
N MET A 480 4.02 -4.27 -10.77
CA MET A 480 5.37 -4.76 -10.53
C MET A 480 5.96 -5.31 -11.83
N GLY A 481 7.24 -5.06 -12.08
CA GLY A 481 7.97 -5.72 -13.16
C GLY A 481 8.26 -7.19 -12.84
N LEU A 482 8.86 -7.88 -13.80
CA LEU A 482 9.43 -9.22 -13.64
C LEU A 482 10.92 -9.15 -14.01
N MET A 483 11.80 -9.54 -13.10
CA MET A 483 13.23 -9.71 -13.31
C MET A 483 13.56 -11.19 -13.42
N LEU A 484 14.15 -11.60 -14.54
CA LEU A 484 14.55 -12.98 -14.81
C LEU A 484 16.05 -13.05 -15.07
N THR A 485 16.71 -14.11 -14.61
CA THR A 485 18.12 -14.38 -14.96
C THR A 485 18.17 -15.48 -16.00
N VAL A 486 18.58 -15.15 -17.23
CA VAL A 486 18.49 -16.03 -18.39
C VAL A 486 19.89 -16.28 -18.92
N ASN A 487 20.38 -17.52 -18.80
CA ASN A 487 21.77 -17.90 -19.12
C ASN A 487 22.84 -17.02 -18.43
N GLY A 488 22.52 -16.47 -17.25
CA GLY A 488 23.36 -15.54 -16.49
C GLY A 488 23.12 -14.05 -16.77
N GLU A 489 22.38 -13.70 -17.83
CA GLU A 489 22.01 -12.31 -18.12
C GLU A 489 20.69 -11.92 -17.43
N ARG A 490 20.64 -10.77 -16.76
CA ARG A 490 19.38 -10.27 -16.18
C ARG A 490 18.52 -9.57 -17.23
N ARG A 491 17.35 -10.14 -17.53
CA ARG A 491 16.31 -9.56 -18.38
C ARG A 491 15.21 -8.95 -17.52
N SER A 492 14.63 -7.83 -17.98
CA SER A 492 13.56 -7.11 -17.28
C SER A 492 12.33 -7.00 -18.18
N PHE A 493 11.18 -7.33 -17.62
CA PHE A 493 9.87 -7.19 -18.25
C PHE A 493 9.07 -6.18 -17.42
N PRO A 494 8.77 -4.98 -17.96
CA PRO A 494 8.09 -3.94 -17.18
C PRO A 494 6.61 -4.28 -16.97
N GLY A 495 6.10 -3.98 -15.78
CA GLY A 495 4.66 -3.91 -15.54
C GLY A 495 4.03 -2.70 -16.22
N THR A 496 2.72 -2.71 -16.39
CA THR A 496 2.01 -1.55 -16.94
C THR A 496 1.88 -0.44 -15.91
N MET A 497 1.76 0.81 -16.36
CA MET A 497 1.51 1.94 -15.46
C MET A 497 0.03 1.95 -15.03
N GLY A 498 -0.23 2.22 -13.75
CA GLY A 498 -1.58 2.49 -13.27
C GLY A 498 -2.13 3.79 -13.85
N THR A 499 -3.45 3.88 -14.00
CA THR A 499 -4.10 5.08 -14.53
C THR A 499 -4.23 6.17 -13.45
N LEU A 500 -4.35 7.43 -13.87
CA LEU A 500 -4.57 8.55 -12.96
C LEU A 500 -6.03 8.57 -12.50
N ALA A 501 -6.26 9.06 -11.28
CA ALA A 501 -7.59 9.33 -10.77
C ALA A 501 -8.33 10.35 -11.65
N GLN A 502 -9.59 10.09 -11.96
CA GLN A 502 -10.43 11.01 -12.73
C GLN A 502 -11.20 11.92 -11.78
N ILE A 503 -11.23 13.21 -12.12
CA ILE A 503 -11.97 14.26 -11.41
C ILE A 503 -13.09 14.72 -12.34
N THR A 504 -14.30 14.85 -11.79
CA THR A 504 -15.41 15.52 -12.48
C THR A 504 -16.08 16.54 -11.57
N ILE A 505 -16.58 17.64 -12.14
CA ILE A 505 -17.48 18.61 -11.49
C ILE A 505 -18.81 18.55 -12.23
N ASP A 506 -19.91 18.25 -11.54
CA ASP A 506 -21.26 18.14 -12.11
C ASP A 506 -21.33 17.24 -13.36
N GLY A 507 -20.59 16.13 -13.32
CA GLY A 507 -20.48 15.14 -14.39
C GLY A 507 -19.57 15.52 -15.57
N LYS A 508 -18.94 16.70 -15.56
CA LYS A 508 -17.96 17.14 -16.58
C LYS A 508 -16.54 16.87 -16.10
N SER A 509 -15.66 16.40 -16.99
CA SER A 509 -14.23 16.22 -16.69
C SER A 509 -13.57 17.52 -16.22
N ALA A 510 -12.75 17.44 -15.18
CA ALA A 510 -12.12 18.58 -14.52
C ALA A 510 -10.65 18.29 -14.14
N SER A 511 -9.92 19.36 -13.83
CA SER A 511 -8.55 19.34 -13.31
C SER A 511 -8.49 19.81 -11.85
N LEU A 512 -7.34 19.66 -11.21
CA LEU A 512 -7.05 20.21 -9.88
C LEU A 512 -7.21 21.75 -9.82
N ASP A 513 -6.91 22.45 -10.91
CA ASP A 513 -7.02 23.91 -11.04
C ASP A 513 -8.40 24.39 -11.53
N SER A 514 -9.33 23.47 -11.82
CA SER A 514 -10.66 23.84 -12.32
C SER A 514 -11.46 24.56 -11.25
N PRO A 515 -12.07 25.73 -11.55
CA PRO A 515 -12.82 26.51 -10.57
C PRO A 515 -14.07 25.77 -10.12
N ILE A 516 -14.42 25.93 -8.85
CA ILE A 516 -15.62 25.35 -8.23
C ILE A 516 -16.61 26.46 -7.87
N HIS A 517 -17.89 26.12 -7.87
CA HIS A 517 -18.98 27.00 -7.47
C HIS A 517 -19.83 26.35 -6.38
N ASP A 518 -20.74 27.13 -5.82
CA ASP A 518 -21.71 26.68 -4.83
C ASP A 518 -22.60 25.58 -5.41
N ASP A 519 -23.06 24.65 -4.58
CA ASP A 519 -23.81 23.44 -4.94
C ASP A 519 -23.12 22.46 -5.92
N CYS A 520 -21.82 22.64 -6.24
CA CYS A 520 -21.15 21.76 -7.20
C CYS A 520 -20.80 20.37 -6.64
N ARG A 521 -20.93 19.35 -7.48
CA ARG A 521 -20.66 17.93 -7.16
C ARG A 521 -19.34 17.48 -7.75
N ILE A 522 -18.31 17.42 -6.90
CA ILE A 522 -16.99 16.90 -7.23
C ILE A 522 -17.02 15.37 -7.06
N LYS A 523 -16.80 14.63 -8.14
CA LYS A 523 -16.70 13.16 -8.08
C LYS A 523 -15.29 12.70 -8.47
N LEU A 524 -14.67 11.95 -7.56
CA LEU A 524 -13.37 11.31 -7.71
C LEU A 524 -13.56 9.83 -8.03
N VAL A 525 -13.05 9.40 -9.18
CA VAL A 525 -12.93 7.99 -9.53
C VAL A 525 -11.46 7.59 -9.39
N ALA A 526 -11.18 6.57 -8.58
CA ALA A 526 -9.83 6.05 -8.41
C ALA A 526 -9.28 5.48 -9.72
N GLY A 527 -7.98 5.65 -9.95
CA GLY A 527 -7.27 5.05 -11.06
C GLY A 527 -7.05 3.55 -10.85
N GLU A 528 -7.07 2.80 -11.95
CA GLU A 528 -6.84 1.36 -11.97
C GLU A 528 -5.35 1.06 -11.77
N ASN A 529 -5.02 0.07 -10.94
CA ASN A 529 -3.63 -0.36 -10.76
C ASN A 529 -3.09 -1.01 -12.03
N GLY A 530 -1.82 -0.75 -12.32
CA GLY A 530 -1.09 -1.42 -13.38
C GLY A 530 -0.93 -2.92 -13.11
N THR A 531 -0.88 -3.70 -14.18
CA THR A 531 -0.72 -5.15 -14.19
C THR A 531 0.74 -5.57 -14.21
N GLN A 532 1.05 -6.66 -13.52
CA GLN A 532 2.33 -7.39 -13.64
C GLN A 532 2.36 -8.13 -14.99
N PRO A 533 3.50 -8.20 -15.71
CA PRO A 533 3.56 -8.88 -16.99
C PRO A 533 3.57 -10.40 -16.77
N THR A 534 2.75 -11.11 -17.56
CA THR A 534 2.79 -12.59 -17.60
C THR A 534 3.81 -13.00 -18.64
N VAL A 535 4.85 -13.73 -18.22
CA VAL A 535 5.93 -14.20 -19.10
C VAL A 535 6.04 -15.72 -18.99
N ARG A 536 6.06 -16.42 -20.11
CA ARG A 536 6.23 -17.87 -20.19
C ARG A 536 7.68 -18.26 -20.43
N LEU A 537 8.02 -19.51 -20.20
CA LEU A 537 9.34 -20.06 -20.54
C LEU A 537 9.64 -19.90 -22.04
N SER A 538 8.67 -20.23 -22.89
CA SER A 538 8.70 -20.09 -24.35
C SER A 538 9.00 -18.66 -24.83
N ASP A 539 8.40 -17.64 -24.21
CA ASP A 539 8.65 -16.22 -24.51
C ASP A 539 10.12 -15.80 -24.28
N VAL A 540 10.84 -16.53 -23.44
CA VAL A 540 12.21 -16.18 -22.99
C VAL A 540 13.30 -16.92 -23.75
N ILE A 541 13.08 -18.21 -24.06
CA ILE A 541 14.08 -19.07 -24.71
C ILE A 541 13.83 -19.28 -26.21
N GLY A 542 12.63 -19.00 -26.72
CA GLY A 542 12.27 -19.20 -28.12
C GLY A 542 12.09 -20.67 -28.49
N SER A 543 12.33 -21.01 -29.76
CA SER A 543 12.13 -22.37 -30.28
C SER A 543 13.27 -23.32 -29.86
N THR A 544 12.92 -24.39 -29.16
CA THR A 544 13.86 -25.34 -28.54
C THR A 544 14.24 -26.48 -29.49
N SER A 545 14.86 -26.16 -30.63
CA SER A 545 15.40 -27.17 -31.54
C SER A 545 16.61 -27.87 -30.90
N GLY A 546 16.50 -29.18 -30.69
CA GLY A 546 17.63 -30.05 -30.33
C GLY A 546 18.64 -30.20 -31.47
N TYR A 547 19.50 -31.19 -31.35
CA TYR A 547 20.43 -31.61 -32.42
C TYR A 547 20.56 -33.13 -32.40
N ASN A 548 20.92 -33.74 -33.53
CA ASN A 548 21.06 -35.19 -33.61
C ASN A 548 22.54 -35.61 -33.52
N VAL A 549 22.77 -36.75 -32.91
CA VAL A 549 24.04 -37.50 -32.87
C VAL A 549 23.78 -38.92 -33.35
N VAL A 550 24.81 -39.63 -33.81
CA VAL A 550 24.68 -41.06 -34.16
C VAL A 550 25.18 -41.89 -32.99
N LEU A 551 24.37 -42.78 -32.43
CA LEU A 551 24.74 -43.66 -31.32
C LEU A 551 24.62 -45.12 -31.77
N ASN A 552 25.74 -45.84 -31.79
CA ASN A 552 25.82 -47.23 -32.31
C ASN A 552 25.20 -47.42 -33.72
N GLY A 553 25.24 -46.37 -34.55
CA GLY A 553 24.66 -46.35 -35.90
C GLY A 553 23.23 -45.82 -36.00
N GLU A 554 22.52 -45.58 -34.88
CA GLU A 554 21.16 -45.02 -34.89
C GLU A 554 21.14 -43.51 -34.60
N GLU A 555 20.32 -42.76 -35.35
CA GLU A 555 20.20 -41.31 -35.19
C GLU A 555 19.40 -40.96 -33.92
N THR A 556 20.11 -40.44 -32.92
CA THR A 556 19.59 -40.12 -31.58
C THR A 556 19.44 -38.61 -31.43
N SER A 557 18.22 -38.15 -31.14
CA SER A 557 17.97 -36.72 -30.90
C SER A 557 18.36 -36.30 -29.48
N VAL A 558 19.15 -35.23 -29.37
CA VAL A 558 19.64 -34.65 -28.13
C VAL A 558 18.83 -33.39 -27.79
N PRO A 559 17.90 -33.45 -26.81
CA PRO A 559 17.10 -32.30 -26.43
C PRO A 559 17.89 -31.29 -25.58
N THR A 560 17.69 -30.01 -25.90
CA THR A 560 18.19 -28.85 -25.14
C THR A 560 17.91 -29.03 -23.65
N SER A 561 18.93 -28.85 -22.81
CA SER A 561 18.72 -28.80 -21.36
C SER A 561 18.11 -27.46 -21.00
N ILE A 562 16.96 -27.47 -20.34
CA ILE A 562 16.34 -26.27 -19.78
C ILE A 562 16.11 -26.54 -18.30
N LEU A 563 16.59 -25.63 -17.46
CA LEU A 563 16.36 -25.65 -16.02
C LEU A 563 15.77 -24.31 -15.59
N ILE A 564 14.81 -24.32 -14.68
CA ILE A 564 14.35 -23.15 -13.92
C ILE A 564 14.70 -23.40 -12.46
N ASN A 565 15.53 -22.54 -11.87
CA ASN A 565 16.00 -22.69 -10.49
C ASN A 565 16.58 -24.10 -10.23
N ASP A 566 17.44 -24.55 -11.15
CA ASP A 566 18.08 -25.88 -11.21
C ASP A 566 17.14 -27.10 -11.36
N ALA A 567 15.82 -26.91 -11.47
CA ALA A 567 14.83 -27.96 -11.74
C ALA A 567 14.43 -28.03 -13.22
N VAL A 568 14.13 -29.22 -13.73
CA VAL A 568 13.55 -29.40 -15.09
C VAL A 568 12.10 -28.91 -15.08
N PRO A 569 11.68 -28.01 -15.99
CA PRO A 569 10.32 -27.50 -16.02
C PRO A 569 9.32 -28.50 -16.62
N GLU A 570 8.10 -28.51 -16.09
CA GLU A 570 6.97 -29.23 -16.68
C GLU A 570 6.29 -28.35 -17.74
N GLY A 571 6.49 -28.70 -19.02
CA GLY A 571 5.90 -27.98 -20.15
C GLY A 571 6.39 -26.54 -20.29
N ASP A 572 5.44 -25.61 -20.45
CA ASP A 572 5.68 -24.17 -20.61
C ASP A 572 5.07 -23.39 -19.42
N PRO A 573 5.78 -23.30 -18.27
CA PRO A 573 5.29 -22.61 -17.09
C PRO A 573 5.34 -21.08 -17.24
N ILE A 574 4.51 -20.40 -16.44
CA ILE A 574 4.61 -18.94 -16.22
C ILE A 574 5.73 -18.70 -15.20
N LEU A 575 6.68 -17.84 -15.57
CA LEU A 575 7.86 -17.51 -14.78
C LEU A 575 7.55 -16.48 -13.67
N ARG A 576 8.33 -16.53 -12.59
CA ARG A 576 8.19 -15.71 -11.39
C ARG A 576 9.35 -14.73 -11.25
N ASP A 577 9.16 -13.70 -10.43
CA ASP A 577 10.22 -12.71 -10.17
C ASP A 577 11.41 -13.37 -9.47
N GLY A 578 12.61 -13.16 -10.01
CA GLY A 578 13.84 -13.79 -9.57
C GLY A 578 14.17 -15.15 -10.20
N ASP A 579 13.27 -15.75 -11.01
CA ASP A 579 13.52 -17.06 -11.62
C ASP A 579 14.78 -17.05 -12.50
N THR A 580 15.60 -18.09 -12.32
CA THR A 580 16.84 -18.30 -13.06
C THR A 580 16.66 -19.42 -14.07
N VAL A 581 16.57 -19.05 -15.35
CA VAL A 581 16.41 -19.94 -16.49
C VAL A 581 17.78 -20.23 -17.11
N VAL A 582 18.20 -21.50 -17.11
CA VAL A 582 19.44 -21.96 -17.72
C VAL A 582 19.11 -22.89 -18.88
N SER A 583 19.30 -22.40 -20.11
CA SER A 583 19.18 -23.15 -21.35
C SER A 583 20.57 -23.50 -21.90
N ARG A 584 20.91 -24.79 -21.89
CA ARG A 584 22.14 -25.35 -22.47
C ARG A 584 21.76 -26.24 -23.66
N ARG A 585 22.14 -25.85 -24.88
CA ARG A 585 22.02 -26.73 -26.07
C ARG A 585 22.93 -27.94 -25.87
N ASP A 586 24.20 -27.67 -25.65
CA ASP A 586 25.29 -28.61 -25.48
C ASP A 586 25.06 -29.63 -24.34
N ARG A 587 25.23 -30.92 -24.65
CA ARG A 587 25.32 -32.03 -23.68
C ARG A 587 26.73 -32.62 -23.67
N THR A 588 27.12 -33.20 -22.54
CA THR A 588 28.32 -34.04 -22.47
C THR A 588 28.05 -35.48 -22.89
N LEU A 589 29.08 -36.15 -23.42
CA LEU A 589 29.05 -37.57 -23.81
C LEU A 589 28.48 -38.47 -22.69
N GLY A 590 28.90 -38.26 -21.45
CA GLY A 590 28.41 -39.01 -20.30
C GLY A 590 26.95 -38.71 -19.92
N GLU A 591 26.40 -37.55 -20.25
CA GLU A 591 24.98 -37.25 -20.04
C GLU A 591 24.10 -37.97 -21.08
N VAL A 592 24.49 -37.95 -22.37
CA VAL A 592 23.73 -38.62 -23.43
C VAL A 592 23.75 -40.14 -23.27
N LEU A 593 24.90 -40.74 -22.94
CA LEU A 593 24.98 -42.18 -22.65
C LEU A 593 24.07 -42.59 -21.47
N ARG A 594 24.04 -41.81 -20.38
CA ARG A 594 23.13 -42.06 -19.26
C ARG A 594 21.66 -41.91 -19.62
N ALA A 595 21.32 -40.93 -20.48
CA ALA A 595 19.95 -40.76 -20.99
C ALA A 595 19.52 -41.92 -21.91
N ALA A 596 20.45 -42.51 -22.66
CA ALA A 596 20.25 -43.75 -23.44
C ALA A 596 20.32 -45.04 -22.60
N HIS A 597 20.35 -44.94 -21.26
CA HIS A 597 20.52 -46.05 -20.31
C HIS A 597 21.84 -46.86 -20.44
N LEU A 598 22.84 -46.35 -21.16
CA LEU A 598 24.15 -46.97 -21.34
C LEU A 598 25.10 -46.54 -20.20
N PRO A 599 25.49 -47.42 -19.25
CA PRO A 599 26.22 -47.01 -18.05
C PRO A 599 27.70 -46.68 -18.33
N PRO A 600 28.11 -45.39 -18.37
CA PRO A 600 29.44 -45.02 -18.86
C PRO A 600 30.58 -45.35 -17.89
N THR A 601 30.24 -45.78 -16.66
CA THR A 601 31.18 -46.28 -15.64
C THR A 601 31.30 -47.80 -15.61
N GLY A 602 30.60 -48.50 -16.50
CA GLY A 602 30.61 -49.95 -16.60
C GLY A 602 30.04 -50.72 -15.43
N ARG A 603 30.26 -52.04 -15.44
CA ARG A 603 29.73 -53.00 -14.47
C ARG A 603 30.80 -53.36 -13.44
N ARG A 604 30.43 -53.36 -12.16
CA ARG A 604 31.32 -53.71 -11.03
C ARG A 604 30.60 -54.70 -10.13
N ILE A 605 31.26 -55.79 -9.76
CA ILE A 605 30.75 -56.80 -8.82
C ILE A 605 31.82 -57.16 -7.79
N SER A 606 31.37 -57.52 -6.59
CA SER A 606 32.16 -58.13 -5.51
C SER A 606 31.76 -59.59 -5.40
N TYR A 607 32.71 -60.48 -5.13
CA TYR A 607 32.45 -61.91 -4.99
C TYR A 607 33.44 -62.52 -3.98
N THR A 608 33.20 -63.75 -3.54
CA THR A 608 34.09 -64.47 -2.62
C THR A 608 34.64 -65.71 -3.32
N LEU A 609 35.96 -65.94 -3.33
CA LEU A 609 36.58 -67.10 -3.95
C LEU A 609 37.36 -67.92 -2.92
N ASN A 610 36.98 -69.18 -2.70
CA ASN A 610 37.59 -70.07 -1.71
C ASN A 610 37.72 -69.44 -0.30
N GLY A 611 36.86 -68.47 0.03
CA GLY A 611 36.86 -67.71 1.30
C GLY A 611 37.45 -66.30 1.23
N GLU A 612 38.17 -65.92 0.16
CA GLU A 612 38.71 -64.56 -0.01
C GLU A 612 37.73 -63.62 -0.74
N ALA A 613 37.52 -62.41 -0.21
CA ALA A 613 36.74 -61.38 -0.89
C ALA A 613 37.54 -60.77 -2.07
N ARG A 614 36.92 -60.69 -3.25
CA ARG A 614 37.49 -60.17 -4.50
C ARG A 614 36.48 -59.27 -5.22
N ARG A 615 36.93 -58.58 -6.26
CA ARG A 615 36.12 -57.70 -7.10
C ARG A 615 36.46 -57.85 -8.58
N PHE A 616 35.45 -57.78 -9.42
CA PHE A 616 35.56 -57.68 -10.88
C PHE A 616 34.99 -56.33 -11.32
N SER A 617 35.59 -55.73 -12.35
CA SER A 617 35.24 -54.39 -12.83
C SER A 617 35.54 -54.32 -14.32
N ALA A 618 34.50 -54.15 -15.14
CA ALA A 618 34.62 -54.03 -16.59
C ALA A 618 34.10 -52.64 -17.02
N LEU A 619 34.92 -51.91 -17.77
CA LEU A 619 34.61 -50.57 -18.29
C LEU A 619 34.25 -50.69 -19.79
N PRO A 620 33.11 -50.15 -20.24
CA PRO A 620 32.73 -50.17 -21.66
C PRO A 620 33.78 -49.45 -22.49
N LYS A 621 33.96 -49.90 -23.73
CA LYS A 621 34.74 -49.17 -24.72
C LYS A 621 33.82 -48.11 -25.33
N ILE A 622 34.23 -46.84 -25.19
CA ILE A 622 33.48 -45.67 -25.64
C ILE A 622 34.36 -44.87 -26.59
N THR A 623 33.93 -44.69 -27.83
CA THR A 623 34.56 -43.81 -28.82
C THR A 623 33.60 -42.71 -29.26
N LEU A 624 34.17 -41.55 -29.59
CA LEU A 624 33.52 -40.40 -30.17
C LEU A 624 34.31 -40.04 -31.43
N ASN A 625 33.70 -40.15 -32.60
CA ASN A 625 34.34 -39.98 -33.91
C ASN A 625 35.64 -40.82 -34.00
N ASP A 626 35.51 -42.15 -33.85
CA ASP A 626 36.60 -43.16 -33.82
C ASP A 626 37.64 -43.02 -32.69
N ALA A 627 37.60 -41.97 -31.86
CA ALA A 627 38.61 -41.68 -30.84
C ALA A 627 38.08 -41.87 -29.39
N PRO A 628 38.89 -42.40 -28.44
CA PRO A 628 38.50 -42.43 -27.03
C PRO A 628 38.33 -41.01 -26.47
N ALA A 629 37.15 -40.73 -25.88
CA ALA A 629 36.79 -39.40 -25.38
C ALA A 629 36.44 -39.42 -23.88
N ALA A 630 36.70 -38.28 -23.21
CA ALA A 630 36.29 -38.10 -21.82
C ALA A 630 34.77 -37.98 -21.72
N LEU A 631 34.18 -38.49 -20.62
CA LEU A 631 32.74 -38.38 -20.38
C LEU A 631 32.24 -36.93 -20.21
N SER A 632 33.15 -35.98 -20.01
CA SER A 632 32.91 -34.53 -19.96
C SER A 632 33.05 -33.82 -21.32
N THR A 633 33.40 -34.53 -22.40
CA THR A 633 33.47 -33.95 -23.74
C THR A 633 32.08 -33.50 -24.20
N ILE A 634 31.98 -32.28 -24.69
CA ILE A 634 30.74 -31.71 -25.27
C ILE A 634 30.50 -32.31 -26.67
N LEU A 635 29.29 -32.80 -26.89
CA LEU A 635 28.80 -33.35 -28.16
C LEU A 635 28.26 -32.25 -29.08
N ARG A 636 28.41 -32.45 -30.39
CA ARG A 636 27.96 -31.57 -31.48
C ARG A 636 26.99 -32.28 -32.41
N GLU A 637 26.34 -31.49 -33.25
CA GLU A 637 25.45 -31.96 -34.32
C GLU A 637 26.22 -32.81 -35.33
N GLY A 638 25.80 -34.08 -35.49
CA GLY A 638 26.46 -35.06 -36.36
C GLY A 638 27.64 -35.84 -35.74
N ASP A 639 27.94 -35.67 -34.45
CA ASP A 639 28.94 -36.52 -33.77
C ASP A 639 28.51 -38.00 -33.76
N VAL A 640 29.46 -38.91 -33.97
CA VAL A 640 29.26 -40.37 -33.91
C VAL A 640 29.80 -40.91 -32.59
N ILE A 641 28.99 -41.67 -31.87
CA ILE A 641 29.27 -42.27 -30.57
C ILE A 641 29.14 -43.78 -30.71
N ASP A 642 30.22 -44.52 -30.44
CA ASP A 642 30.17 -45.98 -30.29
C ASP A 642 30.32 -46.33 -28.81
N TYR A 643 29.37 -47.12 -28.32
CA TYR A 643 29.34 -47.70 -27.00
C TYR A 643 29.30 -49.23 -27.13
N GLU A 644 30.42 -49.86 -26.82
CA GLU A 644 30.57 -51.32 -26.80
C GLU A 644 30.44 -51.80 -25.36
N GLU A 645 29.33 -52.49 -25.05
CA GLU A 645 29.09 -52.99 -23.69
C GLU A 645 30.04 -54.16 -23.37
N THR A 646 30.78 -54.05 -22.27
CA THR A 646 31.64 -55.14 -21.80
C THR A 646 30.86 -56.38 -21.41
N ALA A 647 31.42 -57.53 -21.77
CA ALA A 647 30.86 -58.86 -21.53
C ALA A 647 30.32 -59.07 -20.11
N ILE A 648 29.22 -59.82 -20.02
CA ILE A 648 28.61 -60.26 -18.77
C ILE A 648 29.64 -61.14 -18.02
N PRO A 649 29.93 -60.86 -16.73
CA PRO A 649 30.93 -61.62 -15.98
C PRO A 649 30.49 -63.08 -15.79
N THR A 650 31.22 -64.01 -16.39
CA THR A 650 31.09 -65.46 -16.16
C THR A 650 32.22 -65.99 -15.29
N LEU A 651 32.04 -67.16 -14.67
CA LEU A 651 33.07 -67.83 -13.87
C LEU A 651 34.42 -67.95 -14.61
N GLU A 652 34.40 -68.21 -15.91
CA GLU A 652 35.58 -68.23 -16.78
C GLU A 652 36.32 -66.88 -16.78
N THR A 653 35.61 -65.79 -17.10
CA THR A 653 36.18 -64.42 -17.13
C THR A 653 36.57 -63.87 -15.76
N VAL A 654 35.98 -64.40 -14.69
CA VAL A 654 36.20 -63.97 -13.31
C VAL A 654 37.36 -64.74 -12.64
N LEU A 655 37.75 -65.91 -13.18
CA LEU A 655 38.74 -66.81 -12.59
C LEU A 655 39.95 -67.13 -13.49
N ASP A 656 39.94 -66.78 -14.78
CA ASP A 656 41.00 -67.05 -15.77
C ASP A 656 41.39 -68.55 -15.89
N LEU A 657 40.37 -69.40 -16.01
CA LEU A 657 40.50 -70.87 -16.06
C LEU A 657 41.21 -71.38 -17.32
N SER A 658 41.26 -70.56 -18.38
CA SER A 658 42.00 -70.78 -19.63
C SER A 658 43.47 -71.16 -19.42
N SER A 659 44.06 -70.73 -18.31
CA SER A 659 45.47 -70.94 -17.96
C SER A 659 45.80 -72.33 -17.36
N LEU A 660 44.81 -73.18 -17.07
CA LEU A 660 44.95 -74.27 -16.08
C LEU A 660 44.67 -75.71 -16.54
N ALA A 661 44.40 -75.95 -17.83
CA ALA A 661 44.17 -77.29 -18.38
C ALA A 661 45.43 -78.19 -18.34
N SER A 662 45.23 -79.51 -18.22
CA SER A 662 46.31 -80.52 -18.23
C SER A 662 46.02 -81.58 -19.29
N TYR A 663 47.04 -81.94 -20.08
CA TYR A 663 46.97 -82.93 -21.15
C TYR A 663 48.11 -83.93 -21.01
N ALA A 664 47.90 -85.15 -21.50
CA ALA A 664 48.94 -86.17 -21.70
C ALA A 664 49.19 -86.38 -23.21
N THR A 665 50.45 -86.39 -23.63
CA THR A 665 50.82 -86.56 -25.05
C THR A 665 51.21 -88.01 -25.33
N ILE A 666 50.58 -88.65 -26.30
CA ILE A 666 50.87 -90.03 -26.73
C ILE A 666 51.33 -90.08 -28.18
N THR A 667 52.01 -91.15 -28.58
CA THR A 667 52.27 -91.45 -30.00
C THR A 667 51.25 -92.45 -30.52
N TYR A 668 50.62 -92.20 -31.66
CA TYR A 668 49.78 -93.15 -32.40
C TYR A 668 50.11 -93.06 -33.90
N GLU A 669 50.30 -94.21 -34.56
CA GLU A 669 50.74 -94.31 -35.97
C GLU A 669 51.95 -93.38 -36.33
N GLY A 670 52.86 -93.19 -35.37
CA GLY A 670 54.06 -92.36 -35.52
C GLY A 670 53.84 -90.84 -35.43
N LYS A 671 52.67 -90.38 -34.93
CA LYS A 671 52.36 -88.96 -34.67
C LYS A 671 52.02 -88.73 -33.20
N GLU A 672 52.32 -87.54 -32.69
CA GLU A 672 51.90 -87.13 -31.35
C GLU A 672 50.44 -86.65 -31.32
N HIS A 673 49.70 -87.04 -30.29
CA HIS A 673 48.31 -86.66 -30.01
C HIS A 673 48.12 -86.29 -28.54
N SER A 674 47.30 -85.27 -28.26
CA SER A 674 47.04 -84.77 -26.90
C SER A 674 45.71 -85.31 -26.34
N VAL A 675 45.78 -86.01 -25.21
CA VAL A 675 44.63 -86.57 -24.48
C VAL A 675 44.33 -85.69 -23.24
N PRO A 676 43.10 -85.21 -23.00
CA PRO A 676 42.78 -84.42 -21.81
C PRO A 676 42.92 -85.23 -20.52
N ALA A 677 43.51 -84.65 -19.48
CA ALA A 677 43.54 -85.24 -18.13
C ALA A 677 42.35 -84.72 -17.28
N ALA A 678 41.80 -85.60 -16.44
CA ALA A 678 40.42 -85.49 -15.96
C ALA A 678 40.11 -84.32 -15.00
N GLY A 679 38.96 -83.68 -15.23
CA GLY A 679 38.04 -83.14 -14.21
C GLY A 679 38.48 -81.93 -13.38
N GLN A 680 37.80 -80.80 -13.57
CA GLN A 680 37.76 -79.69 -12.61
C GLN A 680 36.38 -79.64 -11.94
N VAL A 681 36.31 -79.27 -10.66
CA VAL A 681 35.03 -78.97 -9.98
C VAL A 681 34.98 -77.48 -9.67
N LEU A 682 33.95 -76.82 -10.19
CA LEU A 682 33.55 -75.47 -9.83
C LEU A 682 32.18 -75.49 -9.15
N THR A 683 32.01 -74.61 -8.16
CA THR A 683 30.69 -74.30 -7.61
C THR A 683 30.47 -72.80 -7.48
N ILE A 684 29.22 -72.37 -7.65
CA ILE A 684 28.75 -71.03 -7.28
C ILE A 684 27.57 -71.18 -6.31
N ASN A 685 27.60 -70.43 -5.22
CA ASN A 685 26.62 -70.46 -4.13
C ASN A 685 26.32 -71.89 -3.64
N GLY A 686 27.33 -72.76 -3.61
CA GLY A 686 27.24 -74.16 -3.17
C GLY A 686 26.67 -75.16 -4.18
N ARG A 687 26.42 -74.76 -5.44
CA ARG A 687 25.95 -75.63 -6.52
C ARG A 687 27.01 -75.78 -7.61
N GLU A 688 27.13 -76.97 -8.19
CA GLU A 688 28.03 -77.24 -9.32
C GLU A 688 27.73 -76.32 -10.51
N ALA A 689 28.77 -75.75 -11.13
CA ALA A 689 28.65 -74.67 -12.10
C ALA A 689 29.64 -74.81 -13.26
N SER A 690 29.19 -74.49 -14.47
CA SER A 690 30.03 -74.46 -15.67
C SER A 690 30.83 -73.14 -15.79
N PRO A 691 31.96 -73.09 -16.51
CA PRO A 691 32.72 -71.86 -16.73
C PRO A 691 31.91 -70.69 -17.31
N GLY A 692 30.93 -70.97 -18.18
CA GLY A 692 30.02 -69.97 -18.74
C GLY A 692 28.93 -69.45 -17.78
N THR A 693 28.89 -69.90 -16.52
CA THR A 693 27.88 -69.47 -15.54
C THR A 693 28.11 -68.03 -15.13
N ILE A 694 27.06 -67.20 -15.16
CA ILE A 694 27.11 -65.76 -14.80
C ILE A 694 27.38 -65.59 -13.29
N VAL A 695 28.19 -64.59 -12.94
CA VAL A 695 28.53 -64.22 -11.56
C VAL A 695 27.81 -62.95 -11.17
N GLU A 696 26.91 -63.04 -10.19
CA GLU A 696 26.18 -61.90 -9.63
C GLU A 696 26.93 -61.26 -8.45
N ASP A 697 26.61 -60.00 -8.11
CA ASP A 697 27.20 -59.32 -6.96
C ASP A 697 26.88 -60.06 -5.65
N GLY A 698 27.91 -60.31 -4.82
CA GLY A 698 27.82 -61.10 -3.60
C GLY A 698 28.06 -62.61 -3.77
N SER A 699 28.25 -63.13 -5.00
CA SER A 699 28.41 -64.58 -5.25
C SER A 699 29.57 -65.22 -4.47
N VAL A 700 29.36 -66.44 -3.98
CA VAL A 700 30.38 -67.28 -3.32
C VAL A 700 30.80 -68.40 -4.26
N ILE A 701 32.05 -68.38 -4.69
CA ILE A 701 32.66 -69.30 -5.64
C ILE A 701 33.62 -70.23 -4.89
N ALA A 702 33.57 -71.54 -5.20
CA ALA A 702 34.64 -72.45 -4.82
C ALA A 702 35.18 -73.23 -6.04
N TYR A 703 36.51 -73.36 -6.09
CA TYR A 703 37.24 -73.98 -7.19
C TYR A 703 38.31 -74.94 -6.66
N GLN A 704 38.34 -76.17 -7.19
CA GLN A 704 39.27 -77.22 -6.78
C GLN A 704 39.83 -77.97 -8.00
N LYS A 705 41.17 -78.04 -8.11
CA LYS A 705 41.88 -78.68 -9.23
C LYS A 705 42.05 -80.20 -9.01
N GLY A 706 41.63 -80.99 -9.99
CA GLY A 706 41.75 -82.45 -10.02
C GLY A 706 43.19 -82.98 -10.14
N ARG A 707 43.35 -84.29 -9.95
CA ARG A 707 44.64 -85.03 -10.00
C ARG A 707 44.51 -86.39 -10.70
N GLY A 708 43.78 -86.48 -11.82
CA GLY A 708 43.61 -87.71 -12.60
C GLY A 708 44.67 -87.88 -13.71
N THR A 709 44.95 -89.14 -14.07
CA THR A 709 45.61 -89.53 -15.34
C THR A 709 44.56 -89.99 -16.35
N ALA A 710 44.88 -89.91 -17.65
CA ALA A 710 43.99 -90.36 -18.72
C ALA A 710 43.99 -91.89 -18.89
N ASN A 711 43.07 -92.43 -19.69
CA ASN A 711 43.00 -93.86 -20.02
C ASN A 711 42.97 -94.16 -21.53
N VAL A 712 43.11 -95.45 -21.89
CA VAL A 712 43.12 -95.94 -23.27
C VAL A 712 41.84 -95.61 -24.04
N SER A 713 40.68 -95.57 -23.39
CA SER A 713 39.42 -95.19 -24.05
C SER A 713 39.39 -93.71 -24.46
N GLU A 714 39.90 -92.82 -23.61
CA GLU A 714 40.06 -91.38 -23.91
C GLU A 714 41.12 -91.17 -25.00
N ALA A 715 42.22 -91.92 -24.94
CA ALA A 715 43.28 -91.91 -25.95
C ALA A 715 42.79 -92.36 -27.33
N LEU A 716 42.07 -93.49 -27.42
CA LEU A 716 41.49 -93.99 -28.68
C LEU A 716 40.49 -92.99 -29.29
N LEU A 717 39.72 -92.29 -28.44
CA LEU A 717 38.82 -91.22 -28.89
C LEU A 717 39.62 -90.01 -29.43
N ALA A 718 40.70 -89.61 -28.78
CA ALA A 718 41.54 -88.47 -29.16
C ALA A 718 42.37 -88.70 -30.44
N VAL A 719 42.69 -89.96 -30.78
CA VAL A 719 43.32 -90.32 -32.07
C VAL A 719 42.29 -90.61 -33.18
N GLY A 720 40.99 -90.62 -32.86
CA GLY A 720 39.92 -90.89 -33.81
C GLY A 720 39.77 -92.35 -34.22
N PHE A 721 40.29 -93.30 -33.43
CA PHE A 721 40.24 -94.72 -33.75
C PHE A 721 38.78 -95.22 -33.78
N THR A 722 38.39 -95.80 -34.91
CA THR A 722 37.07 -96.43 -35.11
C THR A 722 37.25 -97.94 -35.20
N PRO A 723 36.70 -98.75 -34.27
CA PRO A 723 36.86 -100.20 -34.30
C PRO A 723 36.19 -100.82 -35.55
N PRO A 724 36.77 -101.90 -36.13
CA PRO A 724 36.20 -102.57 -37.29
C PRO A 724 34.75 -103.03 -37.08
N PRO A 725 33.87 -102.96 -38.10
CA PRO A 725 32.53 -103.54 -38.02
C PRO A 725 32.57 -105.03 -37.71
N ALA A 726 31.61 -105.50 -36.89
CA ALA A 726 31.47 -106.90 -36.49
C ALA A 726 31.21 -107.90 -37.65
N THR A 727 30.99 -107.39 -38.87
CA THR A 727 30.88 -108.16 -40.12
C THR A 727 32.22 -108.36 -40.85
N SER A 728 33.29 -107.69 -40.42
CA SER A 728 34.62 -107.89 -40.99
C SER A 728 35.24 -109.21 -40.51
N ARG A 729 35.98 -109.91 -41.38
CA ARG A 729 36.71 -111.14 -41.03
C ARG A 729 38.03 -110.84 -40.30
N VAL A 730 38.05 -109.82 -39.45
CA VAL A 730 39.28 -109.25 -38.87
C VAL A 730 39.06 -108.98 -37.38
N THR A 731 40.00 -109.40 -36.54
CA THR A 731 40.01 -109.05 -35.10
C THR A 731 41.07 -107.99 -34.84
N PHE A 732 40.98 -107.26 -33.73
CA PHE A 732 42.01 -106.29 -33.33
C PHE A 732 42.50 -106.48 -31.90
N ALA A 733 43.73 -106.04 -31.65
CA ALA A 733 44.31 -105.91 -30.32
C ALA A 733 44.92 -104.52 -30.15
N ILE A 734 44.63 -103.86 -29.03
CA ILE A 734 45.23 -102.59 -28.62
C ILE A 734 46.52 -102.91 -27.85
N LEU A 735 47.59 -102.18 -28.15
CA LEU A 735 48.84 -102.24 -27.40
C LEU A 735 49.24 -100.84 -26.92
N VAL A 736 49.78 -100.77 -25.70
CA VAL A 736 50.48 -99.60 -25.16
C VAL A 736 51.93 -100.01 -24.93
N ASN A 737 52.87 -99.29 -25.54
CA ASN A 737 54.30 -99.59 -25.54
C ASN A 737 54.63 -101.05 -25.96
N GLY A 738 53.87 -101.60 -26.92
CA GLY A 738 54.01 -102.99 -27.38
C GLY A 738 53.44 -104.06 -26.44
N VAL A 739 52.78 -103.68 -25.33
CA VAL A 739 52.10 -104.59 -24.41
C VAL A 739 50.59 -104.48 -24.61
N ARG A 740 49.88 -105.62 -24.74
CA ARG A 740 48.42 -105.64 -24.93
C ARG A 740 47.69 -104.98 -23.76
N ALA A 741 46.77 -104.07 -24.05
CA ALA A 741 46.04 -103.27 -23.07
C ALA A 741 44.52 -103.31 -23.27
N ASP A 742 43.78 -103.09 -22.19
CA ASP A 742 42.32 -102.94 -22.20
C ASP A 742 41.91 -101.45 -22.17
N PHE A 743 40.67 -101.13 -22.59
CA PHE A 743 40.15 -99.75 -22.69
C PHE A 743 40.26 -98.89 -21.41
N THR A 744 40.27 -99.51 -20.23
CA THR A 744 40.38 -98.82 -18.93
C THR A 744 41.82 -98.71 -18.42
N SER A 745 42.82 -99.17 -19.17
CA SER A 745 44.23 -99.07 -18.80
C SER A 745 44.68 -97.59 -18.78
N PRO A 746 45.55 -97.18 -17.85
CA PRO A 746 46.02 -95.80 -17.77
C PRO A 746 46.97 -95.46 -18.93
N ILE A 747 46.97 -94.18 -19.30
CA ILE A 747 47.81 -93.57 -20.34
C ILE A 747 48.62 -92.43 -19.71
N HIS A 748 49.91 -92.36 -20.06
CA HIS A 748 50.86 -91.36 -19.59
C HIS A 748 51.51 -90.61 -20.76
N THR A 749 52.05 -89.43 -20.48
CA THR A 749 52.81 -88.66 -21.48
C THR A 749 54.06 -89.43 -21.90
N GLY A 750 54.18 -89.71 -23.20
CA GLY A 750 55.25 -90.51 -23.81
C GLY A 750 54.84 -91.94 -24.20
N ASP A 751 53.66 -92.41 -23.80
CA ASP A 751 53.19 -93.74 -24.19
C ASP A 751 52.91 -93.83 -25.70
N THR A 752 53.28 -94.95 -26.32
CA THR A 752 52.96 -95.28 -27.72
C THR A 752 51.77 -96.23 -27.78
N LEU A 753 50.69 -95.80 -28.41
CA LEU A 753 49.47 -96.56 -28.64
C LEU A 753 49.50 -97.17 -30.06
N GLU A 754 49.18 -98.45 -30.18
CA GLU A 754 49.13 -99.18 -31.45
C GLU A 754 47.87 -100.06 -31.49
N VAL A 755 47.28 -100.26 -32.68
CA VAL A 755 46.19 -101.22 -32.88
C VAL A 755 46.52 -102.15 -34.05
N VAL A 756 46.64 -103.44 -33.77
CA VAL A 756 47.02 -104.49 -34.74
C VAL A 756 45.79 -105.28 -35.18
N LEU A 757 45.69 -105.59 -36.48
CA LEU A 757 44.54 -106.23 -37.14
C LEU A 757 44.90 -107.61 -37.75
N THR A 758 44.06 -108.63 -37.53
CA THR A 758 44.36 -110.04 -37.91
C THR A 758 43.16 -110.76 -38.59
N PRO A 759 43.32 -111.34 -39.81
CA PRO A 759 42.25 -112.05 -40.54
C PRO A 759 41.87 -113.48 -40.02
N ILE A 760 40.78 -114.05 -40.56
CA ILE A 760 40.25 -115.41 -40.24
C ILE A 760 39.82 -116.20 -41.51
N ASP A 761 40.25 -117.46 -41.63
CA ASP A 761 39.89 -118.43 -42.71
C ASP A 761 39.34 -119.78 -42.19
N ALA A 762 38.75 -120.61 -43.08
CA ALA A 762 37.83 -121.72 -42.72
C ALA A 762 37.88 -122.94 -43.73
N PRO A 763 37.15 -124.08 -43.54
CA PRO A 763 37.78 -125.43 -43.56
C PRO A 763 37.07 -126.50 -44.43
N PRO A 764 37.53 -127.79 -44.39
CA PRO A 764 36.75 -128.98 -44.74
C PRO A 764 36.50 -129.95 -43.55
N THR A 765 35.82 -131.09 -43.79
CA THR A 765 34.94 -131.75 -42.79
C THR A 765 35.08 -133.27 -42.56
N SER A 766 34.72 -133.70 -41.34
CA SER A 766 33.93 -134.91 -40.97
C SER A 766 34.61 -136.25 -40.55
N SER A 767 33.80 -137.07 -39.86
CA SER A 767 33.95 -138.48 -39.41
C SER A 767 34.79 -138.78 -38.14
N ALA A 768 34.36 -139.66 -37.20
CA ALA A 768 33.03 -140.24 -36.92
C ALA A 768 32.91 -140.85 -35.49
N SER A 769 31.67 -140.99 -34.99
CA SER A 769 31.11 -141.97 -33.99
C SER A 769 32.00 -142.53 -32.84
N ALA A 770 31.72 -142.29 -31.54
CA ALA A 770 30.59 -142.83 -30.72
C ALA A 770 30.79 -144.29 -30.26
N SER A 771 30.43 -144.76 -29.05
CA SER A 771 29.74 -144.21 -27.84
C SER A 771 30.11 -145.08 -26.59
N ALA A 772 29.55 -145.04 -25.37
CA ALA A 772 28.32 -144.45 -24.78
C ALA A 772 28.37 -144.42 -23.22
N THR A 773 27.44 -143.69 -22.57
CA THR A 773 26.85 -143.92 -21.21
C THR A 773 27.75 -143.92 -19.94
N THR A 774 27.37 -143.42 -18.75
CA THR A 774 26.10 -142.87 -18.16
C THR A 774 26.39 -141.73 -17.16
N GLY A 775 25.46 -140.79 -16.91
CA GLY A 775 25.42 -140.02 -15.65
C GLY A 775 24.81 -138.60 -15.69
N LYS A 776 24.04 -138.24 -14.64
CA LYS A 776 23.55 -136.90 -14.23
C LYS A 776 23.72 -136.82 -12.68
N PRO A 777 23.54 -135.68 -11.94
CA PRO A 777 22.77 -134.46 -12.27
C PRO A 777 23.38 -133.10 -11.81
N ALA A 778 22.54 -132.05 -11.85
CA ALA A 778 22.49 -130.83 -11.01
C ALA A 778 23.06 -129.49 -11.53
N ASP A 779 22.17 -128.48 -11.45
CA ASP A 779 22.22 -127.01 -11.28
C ASP A 779 23.33 -126.14 -11.92
N ASP A 780 22.89 -125.14 -12.72
CA ASP A 780 23.69 -123.96 -13.14
C ASP A 780 22.80 -122.79 -13.66
N PRO A 781 22.90 -121.56 -13.10
CA PRO A 781 22.26 -120.33 -13.63
C PRO A 781 23.26 -119.14 -13.84
N ALA A 782 23.09 -118.21 -14.78
CA ALA A 782 22.15 -118.08 -15.90
C ALA A 782 22.68 -117.05 -16.94
N ALA A 783 22.10 -117.07 -18.15
CA ALA A 783 22.24 -116.03 -19.19
C ALA A 783 21.05 -115.01 -19.10
N PRO A 784 20.80 -114.06 -20.03
CA PRO A 784 21.53 -113.68 -21.26
C PRO A 784 21.69 -112.15 -21.47
N ALA A 785 22.20 -111.72 -22.65
CA ALA A 785 21.61 -110.71 -23.56
C ALA A 785 22.65 -110.00 -24.45
N ALA A 786 22.90 -110.53 -25.66
CA ALA A 786 23.76 -109.87 -26.66
C ALA A 786 22.93 -109.26 -27.81
N SER A 787 22.36 -108.05 -27.63
CA SER A 787 21.66 -107.32 -28.72
C SER A 787 21.38 -105.83 -28.47
N THR A 788 22.32 -105.04 -27.88
CA THR A 788 21.96 -103.67 -27.44
C THR A 788 23.00 -102.55 -27.62
N ILE A 789 24.18 -102.81 -28.20
CA ILE A 789 25.30 -101.83 -28.19
C ILE A 789 25.70 -101.31 -29.58
N LEU A 790 25.33 -101.99 -30.68
CA LEU A 790 25.66 -101.56 -32.05
C LEU A 790 24.65 -100.58 -32.68
N SER A 791 23.53 -100.29 -32.02
CA SER A 791 22.46 -99.42 -32.52
C SER A 791 22.60 -97.93 -32.15
N GLY A 792 23.59 -97.55 -31.33
CA GLY A 792 23.74 -96.18 -30.84
C GLY A 792 24.40 -95.19 -31.81
N ILE A 793 25.21 -95.66 -32.77
CA ILE A 793 26.14 -94.79 -33.53
C ILE A 793 25.53 -94.28 -34.85
N ALA A 794 24.62 -95.02 -35.48
CA ALA A 794 23.92 -94.58 -36.70
C ALA A 794 22.82 -93.52 -36.44
N ALA A 795 22.35 -93.38 -35.19
CA ALA A 795 21.15 -92.63 -34.84
C ALA A 795 21.33 -91.10 -34.67
N ARG A 796 22.53 -90.55 -34.94
CA ARG A 796 22.83 -89.11 -34.80
C ARG A 796 23.24 -88.39 -36.10
N ALA A 797 23.18 -89.07 -37.25
CA ALA A 797 23.63 -88.53 -38.54
C ALA A 797 22.54 -88.45 -39.63
N ALA A 798 21.28 -88.78 -39.30
CA ALA A 798 20.21 -88.96 -40.30
C ALA A 798 18.82 -88.46 -39.86
N GLN A 799 18.76 -87.35 -39.11
CA GLN A 799 17.55 -86.52 -39.04
C GLN A 799 17.88 -85.11 -39.53
N ALA A 800 17.47 -84.83 -40.77
CA ALA A 800 17.54 -83.54 -41.42
C ALA A 800 16.38 -83.42 -42.42
N ALA A 801 15.95 -82.17 -42.68
CA ALA A 801 14.87 -81.73 -43.57
C ALA A 801 13.40 -81.91 -43.09
N ASP A 802 12.59 -80.95 -43.56
CA ASP A 802 11.13 -80.75 -43.52
C ASP A 802 10.35 -80.72 -42.19
N GLY A 803 9.38 -79.82 -41.96
CA GLY A 803 9.06 -78.59 -42.72
C GLY A 803 7.61 -78.06 -42.59
N SER A 804 7.42 -76.81 -42.14
CA SER A 804 6.15 -76.02 -42.13
C SER A 804 5.00 -76.56 -41.22
N ALA A 805 3.90 -75.86 -40.90
CA ALA A 805 3.36 -74.53 -41.32
C ALA A 805 2.43 -73.85 -40.27
N LEU A 806 2.33 -72.51 -40.33
CA LEU A 806 1.15 -71.58 -40.21
C LEU A 806 -0.06 -71.82 -39.26
N PHE A 807 -0.47 -70.77 -38.50
CA PHE A 807 -1.81 -70.30 -37.99
C PHE A 807 -2.80 -71.32 -37.34
N ASP A 808 -3.64 -71.04 -36.33
CA ASP A 808 -4.49 -69.89 -35.90
C ASP A 808 -4.52 -69.80 -34.33
N ALA A 809 -4.86 -68.74 -33.57
CA ALA A 809 -5.89 -67.68 -33.55
C ALA A 809 -7.11 -67.94 -32.61
N SER A 810 -7.22 -67.15 -31.52
CA SER A 810 -8.43 -66.88 -30.69
C SER A 810 -8.09 -65.85 -29.57
N THR A 811 -8.57 -64.59 -29.67
CA THR A 811 -9.70 -63.97 -28.91
C THR A 811 -9.55 -63.97 -27.37
N GLU A 812 -9.49 -62.81 -26.68
CA GLU A 812 -10.63 -61.97 -26.20
C GLU A 812 -11.40 -62.61 -25.01
N THR A 813 -11.95 -61.96 -23.98
CA THR A 813 -12.60 -60.63 -23.80
C THR A 813 -12.82 -60.31 -22.28
N THR A 814 -13.01 -59.03 -21.89
CA THR A 814 -13.96 -58.51 -20.82
C THR A 814 -13.85 -59.00 -19.34
N GLU A 815 -14.44 -58.39 -18.29
CA GLU A 815 -14.90 -57.02 -17.96
C GLU A 815 -15.01 -56.83 -16.41
N SER A 816 -15.52 -55.67 -15.98
CA SER A 816 -15.81 -55.20 -14.62
C SER A 816 -16.53 -56.16 -13.63
N GLY A 817 -16.27 -55.98 -12.33
CA GLY A 817 -17.09 -56.49 -11.22
C GLY A 817 -16.93 -55.63 -9.95
N THR A 818 -17.99 -55.50 -9.13
CA THR A 818 -18.09 -54.51 -8.02
C THR A 818 -18.39 -55.13 -6.65
N VAL A 819 -18.39 -54.26 -5.61
CA VAL A 819 -18.93 -54.42 -4.23
C VAL A 819 -17.93 -54.82 -3.14
N ALA A 820 -18.18 -54.29 -1.93
CA ALA A 820 -17.24 -54.08 -0.83
C ALA A 820 -17.14 -55.20 0.21
N ALA A 821 -16.12 -55.10 1.07
CA ALA A 821 -16.03 -55.72 2.39
C ALA A 821 -15.42 -54.70 3.39
N ALA A 822 -15.60 -54.91 4.70
CA ALA A 822 -15.25 -53.95 5.75
C ALA A 822 -14.47 -54.57 6.91
N ASN A 823 -13.75 -53.77 7.70
CA ASN A 823 -13.47 -54.09 9.10
C ASN A 823 -13.02 -52.88 9.96
N THR A 824 -13.30 -52.96 11.27
CA THR A 824 -12.66 -52.34 12.46
C THR A 824 -11.86 -51.01 12.35
N GLY A 825 -12.04 -50.02 13.25
CA GLY A 825 -12.97 -49.97 14.39
C GLY A 825 -12.66 -48.87 15.44
N ASP A 826 -13.50 -48.86 16.49
CA ASP A 826 -13.46 -48.09 17.75
C ASP A 826 -13.77 -46.57 17.73
N GLN A 827 -14.32 -46.07 18.85
CA GLN A 827 -14.87 -44.71 19.05
C GLN A 827 -14.79 -44.27 20.53
N SER A 828 -14.63 -42.97 20.78
CA SER A 828 -15.25 -42.29 21.95
C SER A 828 -15.23 -40.77 21.82
N VAL A 829 -16.21 -40.10 22.42
CA VAL A 829 -16.45 -38.64 22.33
C VAL A 829 -16.82 -38.07 23.74
N PRO A 830 -17.39 -36.85 23.93
CA PRO A 830 -16.88 -35.82 24.86
C PRO A 830 -17.52 -35.88 26.27
N PRO A 831 -17.37 -34.86 27.15
CA PRO A 831 -18.35 -33.75 27.15
C PRO A 831 -17.87 -32.37 27.71
N SER A 832 -18.81 -31.43 27.85
CA SER A 832 -18.80 -30.23 28.74
C SER A 832 -19.94 -30.39 29.79
N PRO A 833 -20.41 -29.40 30.59
CA PRO A 833 -19.94 -28.04 30.96
C PRO A 833 -19.99 -27.79 32.52
N GLN A 834 -19.91 -26.52 33.02
CA GLN A 834 -20.84 -25.87 34.00
C GLN A 834 -20.33 -24.53 34.64
N ASN A 835 -21.21 -23.82 35.38
CA ASN A 835 -21.07 -22.47 36.00
C ASN A 835 -20.72 -22.51 37.50
N THR A 836 -20.22 -21.38 38.08
CA THR A 836 -20.70 -20.80 39.38
C THR A 836 -20.20 -19.38 39.72
N THR A 837 -21.14 -18.41 39.83
CA THR A 837 -21.34 -17.32 40.83
C THR A 837 -20.24 -16.41 41.44
N THR A 838 -20.59 -15.11 41.49
CA THR A 838 -20.11 -13.89 42.24
C THR A 838 -20.29 -13.95 43.79
N PRO A 839 -19.96 -12.95 44.68
CA PRO A 839 -19.84 -11.47 44.47
C PRO A 839 -18.85 -10.61 45.35
N SER A 840 -18.90 -9.26 45.15
CA SER A 840 -18.60 -8.14 46.10
C SER A 840 -17.15 -7.84 46.55
N ALA A 841 -16.76 -6.62 47.02
CA ALA A 841 -17.20 -5.22 46.79
C ALA A 841 -16.23 -4.21 47.49
N GLN A 842 -16.09 -2.97 46.96
CA GLN A 842 -15.42 -1.77 47.58
C GLN A 842 -13.90 -1.97 47.92
N GLU A 843 -13.06 -0.96 48.20
CA GLU A 843 -13.15 0.51 48.28
C GLU A 843 -11.81 1.16 47.80
N ALA A 844 -11.63 2.48 47.87
CA ALA A 844 -10.40 3.21 47.43
C ALA A 844 -9.86 4.12 48.57
N PRO A 845 -8.82 4.97 48.40
CA PRO A 845 -7.70 5.05 47.43
C PRO A 845 -6.31 5.04 48.14
N HIS A 846 -5.20 5.39 47.46
CA HIS A 846 -4.22 6.44 47.93
C HIS A 846 -2.91 6.55 47.12
N THR A 847 -2.35 7.78 47.11
CA THR A 847 -0.94 8.20 46.92
C THR A 847 -0.10 7.61 45.76
N GLY A 848 0.39 8.49 44.88
CA GLY A 848 1.42 8.17 43.88
C GLY A 848 2.81 8.73 44.23
N THR A 849 3.77 8.53 43.32
CA THR A 849 5.13 9.09 43.39
C THR A 849 5.63 9.44 41.98
N ALA A 850 6.57 10.38 41.87
CA ALA A 850 7.11 10.84 40.58
C ALA A 850 8.10 9.84 39.95
N ILE A 851 8.20 9.88 38.61
CA ILE A 851 9.34 9.35 37.84
C ILE A 851 9.77 10.42 36.84
N THR A 852 11.06 10.69 36.77
CA THR A 852 11.67 11.70 35.88
C THR A 852 12.73 11.07 34.98
N VAL A 853 12.63 11.35 33.68
CA VAL A 853 13.71 11.74 32.74
C VAL A 853 14.93 10.80 32.59
N GLU A 854 15.29 10.56 31.32
CA GLU A 854 16.53 9.92 30.82
C GLU A 854 16.73 8.42 31.16
N SER A 855 17.20 7.54 30.27
CA SER A 855 17.61 7.66 28.84
C SER A 855 17.23 6.35 28.11
N LEU A 856 17.10 6.29 26.77
CA LEU A 856 18.21 6.24 25.80
C LEU A 856 17.71 6.43 24.36
N MET A 857 18.53 7.07 23.51
CA MET A 857 18.35 7.06 22.05
C MET A 857 18.97 5.81 21.40
N ARG A 858 18.38 5.33 20.30
CA ARG A 858 19.03 5.11 18.98
C ARG A 858 17.99 4.75 17.90
N TYR A 859 17.95 5.48 16.78
CA TYR A 859 18.63 5.20 15.48
C TYR A 859 18.20 3.85 14.88
N ASP A 860 17.64 3.76 13.66
CA ASP A 860 17.31 4.79 12.64
C ASP A 860 15.92 4.50 12.00
#